data_AF-A0AAD9LK26-F1
#
_entry.id   AF-A0AAD9LK26-F1
#
_cell.length_a   1.000
_cell.length_b   1.000
_cell.length_c   1.000
_cell.angle_alpha   90.00
_cell.angle_beta   90.00
_cell.angle_gamma   90.00
#
_symmetry.space_group_name_H-M   'P 1'
#
loop_
_entity.id
_entity.type
_entity.pdbx_description
1 polymer ?
#
loop_
_entity_poly.entity_id
_entity_poly.type
_entity_poly.pdbx_seq_one_letter_code
_entity_poly.pdbx_strand_id
1 'polypeptide(L)'
;MMAQKPSPKPSTQGPPDVRSSVSVSRYSSGKKSVVYCVNNNESPVKVITQERINEAVVPRLTAKRMLIAVWMSVGFVPLLLQARSYLKFVTPHKISQDLIVPNTTNVTENTADMEHLCPMEGLVIAGAWWNVAITHYYELEGRRVCHFVVPQYNIHGNYVWGNELTEPSDTAPSSCSENSYYLEYYFYHGSIGYYAFYEEAVGTLCANDNIGYVLVRGLGTYDSNGANLANDSGDSSYRKSYWYGLFGSLWIVYRSLLLRRSYISCKRYGRRCDRLREPMLFKDAVVFVQESLRLSAHGARNYHRAALVYLLVEGLMSDLFMLIAQDGLFAKVQYISLGYNLSGVLSMLFEMVETMNWMGEKLRCLVKRLLFNYETALFGELACSAAMQFYLTGLNKSSLKSSKPVAEAVSYYVWSLVGHGIIVLGIVFVITSIRSLGAVISVRMFFGSFALLLTPCCVDTAIGPRCKMIMLSGYVWEDGKLYYKAETLKAFGVLKIVEEDGTSFIAIHRLHWVSTPFDVMVFGELHGHNVTQCSERPCHGTVTMVGRTLGGPTGVNSPSRAVLEKRMSIEASEGSVPPSKKRSRVHSITEVPSVLYDVVIARRMLMIVWMTVGIIPLLLQGRSYWKFVTPHKLTEYLVIPDGIQREVNNTETFCPVEGVFVSHAWWNIEITHYYTVGQRQICHFVIPQYNIHGAYILGTKKVEPFSTTPESCANDSFYFEHYFYHGSLGYYAFYEEGVGTFCNLDKTAYVRVRGVGTLDINGARLAHDTGDFGYRCSYWYGLFGAVWICYRTMMLRKSYILCKQYGRRCDRMNEKLRRKNAVVFMQECMRLSAHGTTNYHRLVMMYLLLESLMSDLFLLIAQDGILSRLQYLSLGYNLAGVLSMLFEIFESMHWVKENTRLLLKRLLFSYETSLLGEFLSAGLMQHYLTWINRSSLRRSGPTALAVSYYVWSLIGHGIIVLGLTGFVICIRVTSVAIYTWWAHRTLKVLTASCCVDTTLGIRSKMILLGGYLWEEGKLYYKVDALKSFGILKMVEKDGTEFFVIRTVHWIRVPRHDLLVIGQVIGNRVEPCRERLCTGRICLFDQFLGGDLNQSNTPRNRIIRVDNRVAAGPQPLSVLPSYKIPTTTASKAKTRHPARINRQSSYQKH
;
A
#
# COMPACT_ATOMS: atom_id res chain seq x y z
N MET A 1 -19.35 -48.45 -38.17
CA MET A 1 -20.55 -48.67 -39.02
C MET A 1 -20.65 -47.56 -40.06
N MET A 2 -21.37 -47.80 -41.16
CA MET A 2 -21.40 -46.93 -42.35
C MET A 2 -22.52 -45.87 -42.33
N ALA A 3 -22.19 -44.66 -42.82
CA ALA A 3 -23.05 -43.77 -43.62
C ALA A 3 -24.37 -43.25 -42.97
N GLN A 4 -25.14 -42.30 -43.54
CA GLN A 4 -25.13 -41.64 -44.85
C GLN A 4 -25.29 -40.09 -44.76
N LYS A 5 -24.93 -39.42 -45.87
CA LYS A 5 -25.44 -38.12 -46.36
C LYS A 5 -26.15 -38.40 -47.70
N PRO A 6 -27.10 -37.59 -48.21
CA PRO A 6 -26.94 -36.14 -48.41
C PRO A 6 -28.21 -35.27 -48.21
N SER A 7 -28.17 -34.03 -48.68
CA SER A 7 -29.22 -32.99 -48.63
C SER A 7 -30.12 -32.96 -49.88
N PRO A 8 -31.23 -32.21 -49.86
CA PRO A 8 -31.17 -30.85 -50.45
C PRO A 8 -31.96 -29.76 -49.68
N LYS A 9 -31.80 -28.50 -50.12
CA LYS A 9 -32.72 -27.36 -49.86
C LYS A 9 -33.34 -26.92 -51.19
N PRO A 10 -34.54 -26.34 -51.19
CA PRO A 10 -34.61 -24.89 -51.46
C PRO A 10 -35.61 -24.12 -50.58
N SER A 11 -35.61 -22.80 -50.74
CA SER A 11 -36.61 -21.84 -50.27
C SER A 11 -37.87 -21.83 -51.18
N THR A 12 -39.00 -21.14 -50.97
CA THR A 12 -39.35 -19.91 -50.21
C THR A 12 -40.85 -19.91 -49.86
N GLN A 13 -41.29 -19.25 -48.77
CA GLN A 13 -42.26 -18.12 -48.80
C GLN A 13 -42.78 -17.66 -47.41
N GLY A 14 -43.20 -16.39 -47.39
CA GLY A 14 -43.86 -15.59 -46.34
C GLY A 14 -43.70 -14.10 -46.71
N PRO A 15 -44.24 -13.10 -45.97
CA PRO A 15 -45.27 -13.11 -44.92
C PRO A 15 -46.56 -12.40 -45.44
N PRO A 16 -47.35 -11.65 -44.64
CA PRO A 16 -46.99 -10.25 -44.36
C PRO A 16 -47.35 -9.68 -42.95
N ASP A 17 -46.73 -8.55 -42.60
CA ASP A 17 -46.94 -7.79 -41.35
C ASP A 17 -48.19 -6.88 -41.33
N VAL A 18 -48.71 -6.58 -40.13
CA VAL A 18 -49.26 -5.23 -39.80
C VAL A 18 -48.89 -4.78 -38.37
N ARG A 19 -47.95 -3.83 -38.29
CA ARG A 19 -47.80 -2.67 -37.35
C ARG A 19 -48.11 -2.81 -35.85
N SER A 20 -47.20 -2.24 -35.05
CA SER A 20 -47.54 -1.52 -33.81
C SER A 20 -47.11 -0.05 -33.87
N SER A 21 -47.97 0.83 -33.36
CA SER A 21 -47.77 2.28 -33.13
C SER A 21 -48.79 2.69 -32.06
N VAL A 22 -48.58 3.66 -31.16
CA VAL A 22 -47.90 4.96 -31.30
C VAL A 22 -47.16 5.33 -30.00
N SER A 23 -46.00 5.97 -30.11
CA SER A 23 -45.37 6.68 -28.99
C SER A 23 -45.91 8.11 -28.84
N VAL A 24 -46.57 8.44 -27.73
CA VAL A 24 -46.97 9.82 -27.41
C VAL A 24 -45.89 10.50 -26.58
N SER A 25 -45.35 11.60 -27.10
CA SER A 25 -44.33 12.42 -26.43
C SER A 25 -44.93 13.37 -25.38
N ARG A 26 -44.17 13.68 -24.33
CA ARG A 26 -44.24 15.01 -23.68
C ARG A 26 -42.83 15.58 -23.51
N TYR A 27 -42.67 16.86 -23.81
CA TYR A 27 -41.38 17.53 -24.01
C TYR A 27 -40.73 18.02 -22.70
N SER A 28 -39.41 17.88 -22.62
CA SER A 28 -38.50 18.96 -22.20
C SER A 28 -37.03 18.59 -22.49
N SER A 29 -36.07 19.47 -22.82
CA SER A 29 -35.99 20.65 -23.71
C SER A 29 -34.62 21.28 -23.47
N GLY A 30 -33.78 21.44 -24.50
CA GLY A 30 -32.48 22.14 -24.43
C GLY A 30 -31.33 21.38 -23.72
N LYS A 31 -30.07 21.48 -24.15
CA LYS A 31 -29.49 21.92 -25.43
C LYS A 31 -28.47 20.85 -25.87
N LYS A 32 -28.37 20.55 -27.17
CA LYS A 32 -27.19 19.83 -27.71
C LYS A 32 -26.11 20.88 -27.98
N SER A 33 -24.95 20.81 -27.33
CA SER A 33 -23.87 21.73 -27.67
C SER A 33 -23.23 21.37 -29.01
N VAL A 34 -23.05 22.40 -29.83
CA VAL A 34 -22.43 22.35 -31.16
C VAL A 34 -20.95 22.74 -31.02
N VAL A 35 -20.14 22.43 -32.03
CA VAL A 35 -18.72 22.78 -32.16
C VAL A 35 -18.65 23.68 -33.41
N TYR A 36 -17.90 24.79 -33.46
CA TYR A 36 -16.44 24.87 -33.65
C TYR A 36 -15.87 26.23 -33.20
N CYS A 37 -14.59 26.27 -32.84
CA CYS A 37 -13.67 27.36 -33.18
C CYS A 37 -12.21 26.95 -32.96
N VAL A 38 -11.28 27.62 -33.66
CA VAL A 38 -9.82 27.52 -33.46
C VAL A 38 -9.30 28.92 -33.17
N ASN A 39 -8.66 29.13 -32.03
CA ASN A 39 -8.03 30.41 -31.71
C ASN A 39 -6.63 30.48 -32.34
N ASN A 40 -6.45 31.39 -33.30
CA ASN A 40 -5.14 31.94 -33.61
C ASN A 40 -4.69 32.94 -32.50
N ASN A 41 -3.39 33.25 -32.47
CA ASN A 41 -2.74 33.94 -31.36
C ASN A 41 -2.97 35.46 -31.31
N GLU A 42 -2.86 36.03 -30.11
CA GLU A 42 -2.35 37.40 -29.94
C GLU A 42 -0.81 37.40 -30.11
N SER A 43 -0.35 37.43 -31.35
CA SER A 43 1.00 37.88 -31.78
C SER A 43 1.08 37.81 -33.31
N PRO A 44 1.81 38.73 -33.98
CA PRO A 44 1.77 38.85 -35.44
C PRO A 44 2.32 37.62 -36.16
N VAL A 45 1.79 37.37 -37.35
CA VAL A 45 2.10 36.19 -38.17
C VAL A 45 3.55 36.24 -38.64
N LYS A 46 4.39 35.39 -38.05
CA LYS A 46 5.69 35.05 -38.65
C LYS A 46 5.44 33.99 -39.72
N VAL A 47 5.28 34.42 -40.97
CA VAL A 47 5.12 33.52 -42.12
C VAL A 47 6.39 32.67 -42.24
N ILE A 48 6.25 31.37 -42.03
CA ILE A 48 7.22 30.37 -42.49
C ILE A 48 6.58 29.72 -43.71
N THR A 49 7.15 30.01 -44.88
CA THR A 49 6.61 29.62 -46.19
C THR A 49 6.66 28.10 -46.39
N GLN A 50 5.88 27.61 -47.34
CA GLN A 50 5.50 26.20 -47.56
C GLN A 50 6.66 25.22 -47.88
N GLU A 51 7.91 25.67 -47.94
CA GLU A 51 9.03 24.94 -48.57
C GLU A 51 9.73 23.89 -47.69
N ARG A 52 9.54 23.88 -46.36
CA ARG A 52 10.23 22.92 -45.46
C ARG A 52 9.35 21.75 -44.96
N ILE A 53 8.41 21.29 -45.79
CA ILE A 53 7.49 20.18 -45.47
C ILE A 53 7.64 18.98 -46.44
N ASN A 54 8.28 19.15 -47.60
CA ASN A 54 8.35 18.12 -48.65
C ASN A 54 9.40 17.00 -48.43
N GLU A 55 10.06 16.94 -47.27
CA GLU A 55 11.04 15.89 -46.94
C GLU A 55 10.67 15.11 -45.65
N ALA A 56 9.68 14.22 -45.75
CA ALA A 56 9.59 12.92 -45.04
C ALA A 56 8.18 12.31 -45.19
N VAL A 57 8.01 11.33 -46.08
CA VAL A 57 6.70 10.68 -46.33
C VAL A 57 6.45 9.52 -45.36
N VAL A 58 5.37 9.59 -44.58
CA VAL A 58 4.71 8.43 -43.96
C VAL A 58 3.19 8.66 -43.95
N PRO A 59 2.36 7.71 -44.45
CA PRO A 59 0.90 7.86 -44.45
C PRO A 59 0.32 7.78 -43.03
N ARG A 60 -0.04 8.94 -42.46
CA ARG A 60 -0.66 9.01 -41.12
C ARG A 60 -2.05 8.36 -41.12
N LEU A 61 -2.22 7.27 -40.36
CA LEU A 61 -3.54 6.71 -40.04
C LEU A 61 -4.43 7.76 -39.36
N THR A 62 -5.74 7.73 -39.63
CA THR A 62 -6.70 8.59 -38.90
C THR A 62 -6.71 8.22 -37.42
N ALA A 63 -6.98 9.20 -36.55
CA ALA A 63 -6.94 9.02 -35.09
C ALA A 63 -7.89 7.91 -34.62
N LYS A 64 -9.09 7.82 -35.22
CA LYS A 64 -10.03 6.73 -34.98
C LYS A 64 -9.47 5.35 -35.38
N ARG A 65 -8.73 5.24 -36.49
CA ARG A 65 -8.12 3.95 -36.90
C ARG A 65 -6.98 3.57 -35.95
N MET A 66 -6.09 4.52 -35.62
CA MET A 66 -4.97 4.31 -34.70
C MET A 66 -5.46 3.85 -33.31
N LEU A 67 -6.41 4.56 -32.71
CA LEU A 67 -6.98 4.22 -31.40
C LEU A 67 -7.64 2.84 -31.36
N ILE A 68 -8.31 2.42 -32.44
CA ILE A 68 -8.95 1.10 -32.49
C ILE A 68 -7.92 -0.02 -32.68
N ALA A 69 -6.86 0.18 -33.48
CA ALA A 69 -5.79 -0.82 -33.65
C ALA A 69 -5.03 -1.05 -32.32
N VAL A 70 -4.70 0.03 -31.62
CA VAL A 70 -4.05 -0.05 -30.29
C VAL A 70 -5.00 -0.67 -29.25
N TRP A 71 -6.31 -0.37 -29.31
CA TRP A 71 -7.32 -0.99 -28.44
C TRP A 71 -7.44 -2.52 -28.64
N MET A 72 -7.40 -3.01 -29.88
CA MET A 72 -7.36 -4.45 -30.14
C MET A 72 -6.14 -5.11 -29.48
N SER A 73 -4.96 -4.51 -29.67
CA SER A 73 -3.68 -5.05 -29.21
C SER A 73 -3.54 -5.05 -27.68
N VAL A 74 -3.87 -3.92 -27.03
CA VAL A 74 -3.64 -3.71 -25.59
C VAL A 74 -4.86 -4.10 -24.73
N GLY A 75 -6.05 -4.18 -25.33
CA GLY A 75 -7.29 -4.49 -24.64
C GLY A 75 -7.85 -5.88 -24.93
N PHE A 76 -8.03 -6.22 -26.21
CA PHE A 76 -8.76 -7.43 -26.61
C PHE A 76 -7.92 -8.71 -26.52
N VAL A 77 -6.64 -8.67 -26.93
CA VAL A 77 -5.74 -9.84 -26.84
C VAL A 77 -5.58 -10.36 -25.40
N PRO A 78 -5.34 -9.53 -24.36
CA PRO A 78 -5.30 -10.00 -22.97
C PRO A 78 -6.61 -10.63 -22.49
N LEU A 79 -7.79 -10.17 -22.96
CA LEU A 79 -9.06 -10.83 -22.62
C LEU A 79 -9.15 -12.22 -23.25
N LEU A 80 -8.67 -12.42 -24.48
CA LEU A 80 -8.69 -13.75 -25.12
C LEU A 80 -7.78 -14.74 -24.37
N LEU A 81 -6.62 -14.29 -23.89
CA LEU A 81 -5.74 -15.11 -23.06
C LEU A 81 -6.42 -15.48 -21.73
N GLN A 82 -6.93 -14.49 -20.99
CA GLN A 82 -7.61 -14.72 -19.71
C GLN A 82 -8.90 -15.57 -19.87
N ALA A 83 -9.63 -15.43 -20.97
CA ALA A 83 -10.79 -16.26 -21.29
C ALA A 83 -10.40 -17.71 -21.66
N ARG A 84 -9.25 -17.93 -22.33
CA ARG A 84 -8.70 -19.27 -22.59
C ARG A 84 -8.30 -19.97 -21.28
N SER A 85 -7.62 -19.25 -20.38
CA SER A 85 -7.24 -19.75 -19.05
C SER A 85 -8.48 -20.10 -18.22
N TYR A 86 -9.46 -19.19 -18.14
CA TYR A 86 -10.74 -19.45 -17.49
C TYR A 86 -11.47 -20.67 -18.07
N LEU A 87 -11.54 -20.79 -19.41
CA LEU A 87 -12.21 -21.90 -20.07
C LEU A 87 -11.55 -23.25 -19.75
N LYS A 88 -10.23 -23.31 -19.66
CA LYS A 88 -9.52 -24.52 -19.17
C LYS A 88 -9.98 -24.88 -17.75
N PHE A 89 -9.86 -23.96 -16.80
CA PHE A 89 -10.13 -24.24 -15.38
C PHE A 89 -11.61 -24.50 -15.04
N VAL A 90 -12.56 -23.98 -15.82
CA VAL A 90 -14.01 -24.27 -15.64
C VAL A 90 -14.48 -25.49 -16.44
N THR A 91 -13.65 -26.04 -17.33
CA THR A 91 -13.99 -27.29 -18.03
C THR A 91 -14.00 -28.45 -17.01
N PRO A 92 -15.06 -29.28 -16.95
CA PRO A 92 -15.08 -30.40 -16.03
C PRO A 92 -14.01 -31.43 -16.37
N HIS A 93 -13.21 -31.81 -15.38
CA HIS A 93 -12.13 -32.79 -15.50
C HIS A 93 -12.55 -34.15 -14.90
N LYS A 94 -11.72 -35.16 -15.12
CA LYS A 94 -11.73 -36.42 -14.40
C LYS A 94 -10.34 -36.70 -13.87
N ILE A 95 -10.26 -37.45 -12.78
CA ILE A 95 -9.02 -38.08 -12.33
C ILE A 95 -8.85 -39.40 -13.10
N SER A 96 -7.63 -39.69 -13.56
CA SER A 96 -7.33 -40.95 -14.22
C SER A 96 -7.51 -42.15 -13.28
N GLN A 97 -7.99 -43.27 -13.82
CA GLN A 97 -8.45 -44.41 -13.01
C GLN A 97 -7.33 -45.04 -12.17
N ASP A 98 -6.08 -44.82 -12.54
CA ASP A 98 -4.92 -45.35 -11.85
C ASP A 98 -4.54 -44.59 -10.58
N LEU A 99 -4.96 -43.33 -10.49
CA LEU A 99 -4.69 -42.44 -9.36
C LEU A 99 -5.78 -42.44 -8.28
N ILE A 100 -6.93 -43.07 -8.58
CA ILE A 100 -8.08 -43.16 -7.67
C ILE A 100 -7.88 -44.35 -6.74
N VAL A 101 -8.12 -44.11 -5.44
CA VAL A 101 -8.18 -45.16 -4.42
C VAL A 101 -9.64 -45.62 -4.28
N PRO A 102 -9.98 -46.90 -4.55
CA PRO A 102 -11.35 -47.38 -4.44
C PRO A 102 -11.89 -47.27 -3.01
N ASN A 103 -13.11 -46.74 -2.85
CA ASN A 103 -13.79 -46.61 -1.57
C ASN A 103 -14.41 -47.95 -1.10
N THR A 104 -13.58 -49.00 -1.08
CA THR A 104 -13.92 -50.37 -0.68
C THR A 104 -13.33 -50.67 0.69
N THR A 105 -14.08 -51.33 1.56
CA THR A 105 -13.78 -51.58 2.99
C THR A 105 -12.50 -52.37 3.30
N ASN A 106 -11.76 -52.81 2.28
CA ASN A 106 -10.57 -53.66 2.42
C ASN A 106 -9.25 -52.91 2.15
N VAL A 107 -9.30 -51.64 1.75
CA VAL A 107 -8.11 -50.82 1.45
C VAL A 107 -7.77 -49.97 2.68
N THR A 108 -6.58 -50.16 3.25
CA THR A 108 -6.07 -49.40 4.41
C THR A 108 -5.02 -48.37 4.01
N GLU A 109 -4.97 -47.27 4.76
CA GLU A 109 -3.89 -46.28 4.70
C GLU A 109 -2.62 -46.87 5.35
N ASN A 110 -1.54 -46.98 4.58
CA ASN A 110 -0.27 -47.54 5.04
C ASN A 110 0.82 -46.45 5.11
N THR A 111 1.62 -46.47 6.18
CA THR A 111 2.68 -45.48 6.46
C THR A 111 4.06 -46.10 6.72
N ALA A 112 4.19 -47.42 6.55
CA ALA A 112 5.44 -48.14 6.74
C ALA A 112 6.28 -48.18 5.46
N ASP A 113 7.59 -47.95 5.56
CA ASP A 113 8.58 -48.03 4.48
C ASP A 113 8.32 -47.10 3.26
N MET A 114 7.77 -45.91 3.52
CA MET A 114 7.37 -44.98 2.45
C MET A 114 8.52 -44.51 1.55
N GLU A 115 9.77 -44.48 2.05
CA GLU A 115 10.93 -43.97 1.31
C GLU A 115 11.43 -44.95 0.24
N HIS A 116 11.26 -46.26 0.43
CA HIS A 116 11.49 -47.26 -0.63
C HIS A 116 10.24 -47.55 -1.45
N LEU A 117 9.05 -47.54 -0.83
CA LEU A 117 7.81 -47.92 -1.51
C LEU A 117 7.20 -46.79 -2.35
N CYS A 118 7.51 -45.53 -2.03
CA CYS A 118 7.04 -44.31 -2.69
C CYS A 118 8.19 -43.27 -2.84
N PRO A 119 9.24 -43.56 -3.64
CA PRO A 119 10.52 -42.85 -3.59
C PRO A 119 10.56 -41.44 -4.21
N MET A 120 9.45 -40.83 -4.60
CA MET A 120 9.47 -39.50 -5.22
C MET A 120 9.74 -38.38 -4.19
N GLU A 121 10.88 -37.70 -4.31
CA GLU A 121 11.31 -36.59 -3.44
C GLU A 121 11.04 -35.20 -4.04
N GLY A 122 10.95 -35.11 -5.37
CA GLY A 122 10.77 -33.84 -6.07
C GLY A 122 9.99 -33.99 -7.38
N LEU A 123 9.40 -32.87 -7.81
CA LEU A 123 8.71 -32.72 -9.08
C LEU A 123 9.28 -31.52 -9.84
N VAL A 124 9.49 -31.69 -11.14
CA VAL A 124 9.87 -30.62 -12.07
C VAL A 124 8.75 -30.42 -13.09
N ILE A 125 8.09 -29.26 -12.99
CA ILE A 125 6.90 -28.88 -13.76
C ILE A 125 7.18 -27.53 -14.41
N ALA A 126 7.10 -27.44 -15.74
CA ALA A 126 7.46 -26.25 -16.55
C ALA A 126 8.82 -25.59 -16.19
N GLY A 127 9.83 -26.42 -15.89
CA GLY A 127 11.15 -25.94 -15.48
C GLY A 127 11.17 -25.20 -14.12
N ALA A 128 10.13 -25.36 -13.30
CA ALA A 128 10.07 -24.97 -11.90
C ALA A 128 10.12 -26.22 -11.00
N TRP A 129 10.70 -26.10 -9.81
CA TRP A 129 10.84 -27.19 -8.84
C TRP A 129 9.76 -27.14 -7.75
N TRP A 130 9.29 -28.34 -7.37
CA TRP A 130 8.26 -28.60 -6.38
C TRP A 130 8.78 -29.72 -5.45
N ASN A 131 8.80 -29.51 -4.13
CA ASN A 131 9.18 -30.57 -3.20
C ASN A 131 8.03 -31.57 -3.08
N VAL A 132 8.33 -32.85 -3.00
CA VAL A 132 7.34 -33.89 -2.71
C VAL A 132 7.55 -34.36 -1.28
N ALA A 133 6.47 -34.45 -0.52
CA ALA A 133 6.46 -35.08 0.80
C ALA A 133 5.36 -36.14 0.81
N ILE A 134 5.75 -37.39 1.10
CA ILE A 134 4.85 -38.55 1.17
C ILE A 134 4.23 -38.61 2.56
N THR A 135 2.92 -38.82 2.63
CA THR A 135 2.20 -38.96 3.92
C THR A 135 1.76 -40.38 4.21
N HIS A 136 1.36 -41.11 3.17
CA HIS A 136 0.90 -42.50 3.21
C HIS A 136 0.82 -43.07 1.78
N TYR A 137 0.52 -44.36 1.67
CA TYR A 137 0.14 -45.01 0.42
C TYR A 137 -0.99 -46.02 0.63
N TYR A 138 -1.54 -46.47 -0.49
CA TYR A 138 -2.56 -47.51 -0.58
C TYR A 138 -2.06 -48.60 -1.52
N GLU A 139 -2.06 -49.84 -1.02
CA GLU A 139 -1.75 -51.02 -1.82
C GLU A 139 -3.03 -51.51 -2.52
N LEU A 140 -2.99 -51.63 -3.84
CA LEU A 140 -4.11 -52.10 -4.67
C LEU A 140 -3.66 -53.30 -5.52
N GLU A 141 -4.61 -54.07 -6.05
CA GLU A 141 -4.30 -55.21 -6.92
C GLU A 141 -3.51 -54.75 -8.16
N GLY A 142 -2.22 -55.10 -8.21
CA GLY A 142 -1.30 -54.78 -9.29
C GLY A 142 -0.66 -53.38 -9.29
N ARG A 143 -0.96 -52.49 -8.32
CA ARG A 143 -0.36 -51.14 -8.26
C ARG A 143 -0.35 -50.53 -6.85
N ARG A 144 0.55 -49.59 -6.59
CA ARG A 144 0.57 -48.76 -5.38
C ARG A 144 0.20 -47.31 -5.72
N VAL A 145 -0.68 -46.72 -4.92
CA VAL A 145 -1.04 -45.30 -5.02
C VAL A 145 -0.44 -44.55 -3.83
N CYS A 146 0.50 -43.66 -4.09
CA CYS A 146 1.22 -42.89 -3.08
C CYS A 146 0.58 -41.51 -2.92
N HIS A 147 0.15 -41.14 -1.71
CA HIS A 147 -0.32 -39.76 -1.46
C HIS A 147 0.87 -38.85 -1.18
N PHE A 148 0.83 -37.67 -1.79
CA PHE A 148 1.84 -36.66 -1.62
C PHE A 148 1.24 -35.27 -1.44
N VAL A 149 2.00 -34.43 -0.75
CA VAL A 149 1.74 -33.01 -0.67
C VAL A 149 2.91 -32.25 -1.29
N VAL A 150 2.65 -31.12 -1.97
CA VAL A 150 3.72 -30.14 -2.24
C VAL A 150 3.72 -29.09 -1.12
N PRO A 151 4.70 -29.13 -0.21
CA PRO A 151 4.64 -28.34 1.00
C PRO A 151 4.69 -26.83 0.79
N GLN A 152 5.28 -26.38 -0.32
CA GLN A 152 5.50 -24.97 -0.72
C GLN A 152 4.25 -24.24 -1.20
N TYR A 153 3.18 -24.99 -1.48
CA TYR A 153 1.99 -24.45 -2.14
C TYR A 153 0.66 -24.97 -1.53
N ASN A 154 0.68 -25.84 -0.50
CA ASN A 154 -0.53 -26.50 0.05
C ASN A 154 -1.28 -27.24 -1.05
N ILE A 155 -0.53 -28.11 -1.68
CA ILE A 155 -1.00 -29.07 -2.66
C ILE A 155 -1.18 -30.41 -1.96
N HIS A 156 -2.23 -31.14 -2.30
CA HIS A 156 -2.53 -32.50 -1.84
C HIS A 156 -2.93 -33.33 -3.06
N GLY A 157 -2.43 -34.55 -3.21
CA GLY A 157 -2.58 -35.32 -4.44
C GLY A 157 -2.09 -36.76 -4.35
N ASN A 158 -2.36 -37.55 -5.38
CA ASN A 158 -1.91 -38.93 -5.49
C ASN A 158 -1.02 -39.10 -6.73
N TYR A 159 -0.02 -39.96 -6.65
CA TYR A 159 0.74 -40.44 -7.80
C TYR A 159 0.84 -41.96 -7.85
N VAL A 160 1.11 -42.46 -9.05
CA VAL A 160 1.53 -43.84 -9.32
C VAL A 160 2.80 -43.79 -10.15
N TRP A 161 3.66 -44.80 -9.98
CA TRP A 161 4.84 -45.00 -10.83
C TRP A 161 4.89 -46.44 -11.34
N GLY A 162 5.52 -46.64 -12.50
CA GLY A 162 5.60 -47.93 -13.18
C GLY A 162 6.77 -48.79 -12.71
N ASN A 163 6.60 -50.11 -12.77
CA ASN A 163 7.64 -51.09 -12.39
C ASN A 163 8.65 -51.40 -13.53
N GLU A 164 8.42 -50.86 -14.73
CA GLU A 164 9.26 -51.07 -15.92
C GLU A 164 10.04 -49.80 -16.26
N LEU A 165 11.26 -49.98 -16.79
CA LEU A 165 12.10 -48.89 -17.28
C LEU A 165 11.54 -48.29 -18.57
N THR A 166 11.52 -46.97 -18.65
CA THR A 166 10.96 -46.19 -19.76
C THR A 166 11.96 -45.15 -20.26
N GLU A 167 11.87 -44.75 -21.52
CA GLU A 167 12.62 -43.59 -22.03
C GLU A 167 12.33 -42.33 -21.18
N PRO A 168 13.34 -41.51 -20.86
CA PRO A 168 13.17 -40.34 -20.00
C PRO A 168 12.26 -39.28 -20.63
N SER A 169 11.51 -38.57 -19.80
CA SER A 169 10.73 -37.38 -20.19
C SER A 169 11.60 -36.30 -20.84
N ASP A 170 11.06 -35.55 -21.81
CA ASP A 170 11.72 -34.41 -22.49
C ASP A 170 12.28 -33.34 -21.51
N THR A 171 11.78 -33.30 -20.27
CA THR A 171 12.20 -32.34 -19.23
C THR A 171 13.27 -32.90 -18.28
N ALA A 172 13.65 -34.17 -18.41
CA ALA A 172 14.65 -34.85 -17.57
C ALA A 172 16.10 -34.54 -17.99
N PRO A 173 17.08 -34.58 -17.06
CA PRO A 173 18.49 -34.44 -17.38
C PRO A 173 19.03 -35.72 -18.04
N SER A 174 20.12 -35.60 -18.81
CA SER A 174 20.75 -36.74 -19.50
C SER A 174 21.25 -37.84 -18.55
N SER A 175 21.45 -37.53 -17.26
CA SER A 175 21.79 -38.48 -16.19
C SER A 175 20.65 -39.46 -15.83
N CYS A 176 19.44 -39.25 -16.33
CA CYS A 176 18.27 -40.09 -16.08
C CYS A 176 17.96 -41.07 -17.21
N SER A 177 18.74 -41.06 -18.29
CA SER A 177 18.43 -41.79 -19.53
C SER A 177 18.41 -43.32 -19.41
N GLU A 178 19.09 -43.89 -18.42
CA GLU A 178 19.21 -45.34 -18.22
C GLU A 178 18.43 -45.87 -16.99
N ASN A 179 17.82 -44.98 -16.19
CA ASN A 179 17.16 -45.34 -14.93
C ASN A 179 15.93 -44.43 -14.66
N SER A 180 14.99 -44.43 -15.59
CA SER A 180 13.70 -43.72 -15.51
C SER A 180 12.52 -44.68 -15.56
N TYR A 181 11.48 -44.40 -14.79
CA TYR A 181 10.23 -45.16 -14.72
C TYR A 181 9.04 -44.27 -15.06
N TYR A 182 7.95 -44.83 -15.59
CA TYR A 182 6.71 -44.08 -15.84
C TYR A 182 6.21 -43.42 -14.54
N LEU A 183 5.74 -42.17 -14.64
CA LEU A 183 5.14 -41.42 -13.53
C LEU A 183 3.88 -40.69 -13.98
N GLU A 184 2.81 -40.83 -13.21
CA GLU A 184 1.56 -40.11 -13.40
C GLU A 184 1.03 -39.63 -12.05
N TYR A 185 0.54 -38.39 -11.99
CA TYR A 185 -0.07 -37.84 -10.77
C TYR A 185 -1.25 -36.92 -11.06
N TYR A 186 -2.10 -36.73 -10.04
CA TYR A 186 -2.93 -35.54 -9.93
C TYR A 186 -2.65 -34.81 -8.61
N PHE A 187 -2.94 -33.52 -8.59
CA PHE A 187 -3.06 -32.80 -7.34
C PHE A 187 -4.16 -31.75 -7.35
N TYR A 188 -4.56 -31.34 -6.15
CA TYR A 188 -5.32 -30.13 -5.91
C TYR A 188 -4.55 -29.11 -5.10
N HIS A 189 -4.67 -27.85 -5.49
CA HIS A 189 -4.09 -26.70 -4.82
C HIS A 189 -5.18 -25.78 -4.27
N GLY A 190 -5.26 -25.64 -2.94
CA GLY A 190 -6.26 -24.79 -2.29
C GLY A 190 -6.20 -23.32 -2.73
N SER A 191 -7.34 -22.71 -3.07
CA SER A 191 -7.44 -21.28 -3.38
C SER A 191 -7.74 -20.44 -2.12
N ILE A 192 -7.88 -19.13 -2.28
CA ILE A 192 -8.39 -18.22 -1.23
C ILE A 192 -9.93 -18.32 -1.12
N GLY A 193 -10.60 -18.82 -2.17
CA GLY A 193 -12.03 -19.16 -2.16
C GLY A 193 -12.34 -20.59 -1.71
N TYR A 194 -13.62 -20.96 -1.72
CA TYR A 194 -14.12 -22.31 -1.40
C TYR A 194 -13.88 -23.35 -2.52
N TYR A 195 -12.71 -23.31 -3.16
CA TYR A 195 -12.34 -24.21 -4.24
C TYR A 195 -10.81 -24.40 -4.31
N ALA A 196 -10.39 -25.41 -5.06
CA ALA A 196 -9.00 -25.69 -5.40
C ALA A 196 -8.79 -25.71 -6.92
N PHE A 197 -7.59 -25.36 -7.37
CA PHE A 197 -7.12 -25.63 -8.73
C PHE A 197 -6.69 -27.09 -8.83
N TYR A 198 -6.96 -27.72 -9.97
CA TYR A 198 -6.58 -29.09 -10.28
C TYR A 198 -5.49 -29.12 -11.34
N GLU A 199 -4.51 -30.00 -11.14
CA GLU A 199 -3.50 -30.35 -12.13
C GLU A 199 -3.40 -31.87 -12.24
N GLU A 200 -3.16 -32.37 -13.45
CA GLU A 200 -2.82 -33.77 -13.74
C GLU A 200 -1.64 -33.79 -14.70
N ALA A 201 -0.60 -34.57 -14.40
CA ALA A 201 0.62 -34.60 -15.20
C ALA A 201 1.17 -36.01 -15.37
N VAL A 202 1.95 -36.19 -16.43
CA VAL A 202 2.60 -37.45 -16.81
C VAL A 202 4.05 -37.16 -17.17
N GLY A 203 4.93 -38.10 -16.90
CA GLY A 203 6.34 -38.05 -17.30
C GLY A 203 7.09 -39.25 -16.74
N THR A 204 8.27 -39.00 -16.20
CA THR A 204 9.12 -40.06 -15.65
C THR A 204 9.70 -39.73 -14.27
N LEU A 205 9.66 -40.70 -13.35
CA LEU A 205 10.42 -40.69 -12.11
C LEU A 205 11.82 -41.23 -12.39
N CYS A 206 12.83 -40.40 -12.21
CA CYS A 206 14.24 -40.81 -12.34
C CYS A 206 14.74 -41.39 -11.01
N ALA A 207 15.17 -42.65 -11.00
CA ALA A 207 15.64 -43.31 -9.77
C ALA A 207 17.14 -43.06 -9.48
N ASN A 208 17.83 -42.27 -10.31
CA ASN A 208 19.17 -41.76 -10.02
C ASN A 208 19.14 -40.50 -9.13
N ASP A 209 18.01 -39.79 -9.06
CA ASP A 209 17.88 -38.54 -8.29
C ASP A 209 16.51 -38.37 -7.58
N ASN A 210 15.64 -39.38 -7.65
CA ASN A 210 14.30 -39.44 -7.05
C ASN A 210 13.33 -38.33 -7.50
N ILE A 211 13.53 -37.79 -8.71
CA ILE A 211 12.75 -36.66 -9.23
C ILE A 211 11.81 -37.08 -10.36
N GLY A 212 10.55 -36.67 -10.23
CA GLY A 212 9.55 -36.74 -11.28
C GLY A 212 9.66 -35.57 -12.27
N TYR A 213 10.06 -35.87 -13.50
CA TYR A 213 10.18 -34.93 -14.61
C TYR A 213 8.94 -35.03 -15.51
N VAL A 214 8.05 -34.04 -15.43
CA VAL A 214 6.67 -34.18 -15.94
C VAL A 214 6.23 -33.08 -16.90
N LEU A 215 5.18 -33.39 -17.67
CA LEU A 215 4.42 -32.48 -18.51
C LEU A 215 2.94 -32.50 -18.08
N VAL A 216 2.35 -31.32 -17.88
CA VAL A 216 0.94 -31.21 -17.46
C VAL A 216 -0.01 -31.60 -18.61
N ARG A 217 -0.85 -32.60 -18.34
CA ARG A 217 -1.83 -33.19 -19.25
C ARG A 217 -3.24 -32.64 -19.01
N GLY A 218 -3.63 -32.47 -17.74
CA GLY A 218 -4.94 -32.02 -17.30
C GLY A 218 -4.90 -30.76 -16.43
N LEU A 219 -5.93 -29.92 -16.54
CA LEU A 219 -6.17 -28.76 -15.67
C LEU A 219 -7.67 -28.61 -15.42
N GLY A 220 -8.04 -28.17 -14.23
CA GLY A 220 -9.44 -27.98 -13.84
C GLY A 220 -9.58 -27.28 -12.49
N THR A 221 -10.74 -27.37 -11.87
CA THR A 221 -11.00 -26.84 -10.52
C THR A 221 -12.02 -27.71 -9.79
N TYR A 222 -12.06 -27.66 -8.46
CA TYR A 222 -13.03 -28.44 -7.66
C TYR A 222 -13.45 -27.68 -6.40
N ASP A 223 -14.71 -27.79 -5.97
CA ASP A 223 -15.26 -27.11 -4.79
C ASP A 223 -14.86 -27.80 -3.46
N SER A 224 -13.57 -28.13 -3.30
CA SER A 224 -12.96 -28.59 -2.05
C SER A 224 -11.78 -27.69 -1.69
N ASN A 225 -11.50 -27.52 -0.40
CA ASN A 225 -10.35 -26.77 0.14
C ASN A 225 -10.14 -27.15 1.62
N GLY A 226 -8.99 -26.82 2.21
CA GLY A 226 -8.65 -27.15 3.59
C GLY A 226 -8.45 -28.65 3.81
N ALA A 227 -8.75 -29.15 5.01
CA ALA A 227 -8.57 -30.57 5.36
C ALA A 227 -9.36 -31.54 4.45
N ASN A 228 -10.48 -31.10 3.88
CA ASN A 228 -11.27 -31.85 2.90
C ASN A 228 -10.51 -32.11 1.58
N LEU A 229 -9.35 -31.48 1.38
CA LEU A 229 -8.47 -31.67 0.22
C LEU A 229 -7.39 -32.72 0.46
N ALA A 230 -6.93 -32.86 1.71
CA ALA A 230 -6.01 -33.92 2.13
C ALA A 230 -6.72 -35.28 2.16
N ASN A 231 -8.00 -35.29 2.54
CA ASN A 231 -8.82 -36.50 2.62
C ASN A 231 -9.52 -36.87 1.28
N ASP A 232 -9.07 -36.30 0.15
CA ASP A 232 -9.72 -36.49 -1.16
C ASP A 232 -9.02 -37.58 -2.00
N SER A 233 -9.43 -38.82 -1.77
CA SER A 233 -8.91 -40.04 -2.39
C SER A 233 -9.21 -40.22 -3.89
N GLY A 234 -9.92 -39.25 -4.50
CA GLY A 234 -10.34 -39.29 -5.90
C GLY A 234 -11.62 -40.10 -6.14
N ASP A 235 -12.28 -39.84 -7.28
CA ASP A 235 -13.43 -40.62 -7.73
C ASP A 235 -13.59 -40.52 -9.26
N SER A 236 -14.38 -41.42 -9.85
CA SER A 236 -14.53 -41.55 -11.31
C SER A 236 -15.55 -40.58 -11.93
N SER A 237 -16.16 -39.68 -11.14
CA SER A 237 -17.12 -38.68 -11.64
C SER A 237 -16.44 -37.49 -12.35
N TYR A 238 -17.25 -36.61 -12.95
CA TYR A 238 -16.77 -35.36 -13.53
C TYR A 238 -16.72 -34.26 -12.46
N ARG A 239 -15.51 -33.81 -12.14
CA ARG A 239 -15.24 -32.76 -11.16
C ARG A 239 -15.15 -31.40 -11.84
N LYS A 240 -15.58 -30.35 -11.13
CA LYS A 240 -15.53 -28.93 -11.53
C LYS A 240 -15.76 -28.06 -10.30
N SER A 241 -15.38 -26.78 -10.34
CA SER A 241 -15.79 -25.80 -9.32
C SER A 241 -16.90 -24.88 -9.85
N TYR A 242 -18.04 -24.87 -9.15
CA TYR A 242 -19.09 -23.88 -9.34
C TYR A 242 -18.68 -22.51 -8.78
N TRP A 243 -17.86 -22.45 -7.72
CA TRP A 243 -17.33 -21.19 -7.18
C TRP A 243 -16.39 -20.48 -8.14
N TYR A 244 -15.40 -21.19 -8.68
CA TYR A 244 -14.52 -20.68 -9.74
C TYR A 244 -15.32 -20.35 -11.00
N GLY A 245 -16.26 -21.23 -11.38
CA GLY A 245 -17.17 -21.00 -12.49
C GLY A 245 -17.90 -19.66 -12.36
N LEU A 246 -18.48 -19.38 -11.19
CA LEU A 246 -19.19 -18.14 -10.87
C LEU A 246 -18.26 -16.91 -10.85
N PHE A 247 -17.20 -16.91 -10.04
CA PHE A 247 -16.34 -15.74 -9.87
C PHE A 247 -15.52 -15.44 -11.13
N GLY A 248 -15.02 -16.46 -11.82
CA GLY A 248 -14.37 -16.33 -13.12
C GLY A 248 -15.33 -15.81 -14.20
N SER A 249 -16.58 -16.29 -14.26
CA SER A 249 -17.60 -15.71 -15.16
C SER A 249 -17.88 -14.24 -14.83
N LEU A 250 -18.07 -13.88 -13.56
CA LEU A 250 -18.27 -12.49 -13.13
C LEU A 250 -17.09 -11.61 -13.54
N TRP A 251 -15.86 -12.11 -13.43
CA TRP A 251 -14.65 -11.41 -13.82
C TRP A 251 -14.53 -11.24 -15.35
N ILE A 252 -14.77 -12.29 -16.14
CA ILE A 252 -14.74 -12.23 -17.62
C ILE A 252 -15.85 -11.31 -18.15
N VAL A 253 -17.06 -11.37 -17.58
CA VAL A 253 -18.17 -10.44 -17.89
C VAL A 253 -17.78 -9.00 -17.54
N TYR A 254 -17.18 -8.78 -16.37
CA TYR A 254 -16.72 -7.45 -15.96
C TYR A 254 -15.65 -6.87 -16.90
N ARG A 255 -14.62 -7.66 -17.24
CA ARG A 255 -13.59 -7.31 -18.22
C ARG A 255 -14.20 -7.01 -19.60
N SER A 256 -15.19 -7.80 -20.03
CA SER A 256 -15.89 -7.60 -21.30
C SER A 256 -16.72 -6.30 -21.35
N LEU A 257 -17.41 -5.96 -20.26
CA LEU A 257 -18.15 -4.70 -20.12
C LEU A 257 -17.20 -3.49 -20.13
N LEU A 258 -16.08 -3.57 -19.40
CA LEU A 258 -15.00 -2.60 -19.41
C LEU A 258 -14.42 -2.40 -20.81
N LEU A 259 -14.17 -3.48 -21.55
CA LEU A 259 -13.66 -3.44 -22.92
C LEU A 259 -14.65 -2.80 -23.88
N ARG A 260 -15.94 -3.16 -23.81
CA ARG A 260 -17.02 -2.51 -24.57
C ARG A 260 -17.10 -1.01 -24.29
N ARG A 261 -17.00 -0.60 -23.01
CA ARG A 261 -16.96 0.81 -22.58
C ARG A 261 -15.75 1.55 -23.16
N SER A 262 -14.57 0.92 -23.10
CA SER A 262 -13.30 1.43 -23.63
C SER A 262 -13.33 1.61 -25.15
N TYR A 263 -13.77 0.60 -25.91
CA TYR A 263 -13.94 0.66 -27.37
C TYR A 263 -14.83 1.85 -27.78
N ILE A 264 -15.95 2.04 -27.08
CA ILE A 264 -16.88 3.14 -27.35
C ILE A 264 -16.23 4.50 -27.03
N SER A 265 -15.43 4.60 -25.97
CA SER A 265 -14.63 5.80 -25.67
C SER A 265 -13.63 6.11 -26.80
N CYS A 266 -12.80 5.13 -27.19
CA CYS A 266 -11.80 5.26 -28.25
C CYS A 266 -12.44 5.65 -29.60
N LYS A 267 -13.55 5.01 -29.96
CA LYS A 267 -14.33 5.27 -31.17
C LYS A 267 -15.00 6.66 -31.18
N ARG A 268 -15.40 7.19 -30.02
CA ARG A 268 -15.96 8.54 -29.86
C ARG A 268 -14.87 9.61 -29.88
N TYR A 269 -13.77 9.39 -29.17
CA TYR A 269 -12.65 10.32 -29.07
C TYR A 269 -11.89 10.46 -30.39
N GLY A 270 -11.49 9.35 -31.03
CA GLY A 270 -10.83 9.38 -32.33
C GLY A 270 -11.68 10.03 -33.44
N ARG A 271 -13.01 9.82 -33.43
CA ARG A 271 -13.95 10.52 -34.32
C ARG A 271 -14.00 12.04 -34.07
N ARG A 272 -13.69 12.52 -32.86
CA ARG A 272 -13.61 13.95 -32.53
C ARG A 272 -12.27 14.54 -33.00
N CYS A 273 -11.16 13.82 -32.79
CA CYS A 273 -9.85 14.20 -33.33
C CYS A 273 -9.88 14.30 -34.87
N ASP A 274 -10.39 13.26 -35.56
CA ASP A 274 -10.55 13.23 -37.03
C ASP A 274 -11.34 14.45 -37.55
N ARG A 275 -12.43 14.84 -36.85
CA ARG A 275 -13.26 16.01 -37.20
C ARG A 275 -12.58 17.37 -36.94
N LEU A 276 -11.74 17.45 -35.92
CA LEU A 276 -11.00 18.66 -35.57
C LEU A 276 -9.65 18.77 -36.31
N ARG A 277 -9.38 17.83 -37.23
CA ARG A 277 -8.11 17.68 -37.98
C ARG A 277 -6.88 17.54 -37.06
N GLU A 278 -7.10 16.98 -35.88
CA GLU A 278 -6.09 16.81 -34.84
C GLU A 278 -5.35 15.47 -35.02
N PRO A 279 -4.04 15.48 -35.33
CA PRO A 279 -3.28 14.25 -35.53
C PRO A 279 -3.12 13.49 -34.20
N MET A 280 -3.12 12.17 -34.29
CA MET A 280 -2.92 11.26 -33.15
C MET A 280 -1.68 10.43 -33.40
N LEU A 281 -0.62 10.62 -32.60
CA LEU A 281 0.57 9.79 -32.68
C LEU A 281 0.31 8.45 -31.98
N PHE A 282 1.06 7.41 -32.35
CA PHE A 282 0.92 6.09 -31.74
C PHE A 282 1.09 6.13 -30.20
N LYS A 283 2.06 6.93 -29.71
CA LYS A 283 2.29 7.18 -28.27
C LYS A 283 1.01 7.65 -27.56
N ASP A 284 0.29 8.59 -28.16
CA ASP A 284 -0.88 9.25 -27.58
C ASP A 284 -2.11 8.33 -27.63
N ALA A 285 -2.19 7.48 -28.66
CA ALA A 285 -3.19 6.44 -28.76
C ALA A 285 -3.04 5.36 -27.67
N VAL A 286 -1.80 4.94 -27.35
CA VAL A 286 -1.53 3.99 -26.24
C VAL A 286 -1.98 4.58 -24.90
N VAL A 287 -1.62 5.84 -24.63
CA VAL A 287 -2.05 6.59 -23.43
C VAL A 287 -3.59 6.58 -23.29
N PHE A 288 -4.32 7.03 -24.32
CA PHE A 288 -5.79 7.12 -24.26
C PHE A 288 -6.45 5.74 -24.09
N VAL A 289 -5.96 4.73 -24.83
CA VAL A 289 -6.48 3.36 -24.77
C VAL A 289 -6.34 2.81 -23.35
N GLN A 290 -5.15 2.90 -22.76
CA GLN A 290 -4.89 2.38 -21.41
C GLN A 290 -5.64 3.13 -20.30
N GLU A 291 -5.89 4.46 -20.43
CA GLU A 291 -6.82 5.17 -19.54
C GLU A 291 -8.25 4.63 -19.67
N SER A 292 -8.74 4.42 -20.89
CA SER A 292 -10.11 3.95 -21.11
C SER A 292 -10.36 2.50 -20.63
N LEU A 293 -9.30 1.68 -20.61
CA LEU A 293 -9.24 0.30 -20.12
C LEU A 293 -9.08 0.18 -18.58
N ARG A 294 -9.11 1.30 -17.86
CA ARG A 294 -9.03 1.30 -16.39
C ARG A 294 -10.14 0.44 -15.75
N LEU A 295 -9.78 -0.31 -14.70
CA LEU A 295 -10.71 -1.12 -13.92
C LEU A 295 -11.76 -0.23 -13.23
N SER A 296 -11.40 0.47 -12.15
CA SER A 296 -12.38 1.25 -11.38
C SER A 296 -12.99 2.42 -12.17
N ALA A 297 -14.31 2.59 -12.06
CA ALA A 297 -15.05 3.69 -12.67
C ALA A 297 -14.81 5.03 -11.94
N HIS A 298 -15.03 6.16 -12.61
CA HIS A 298 -14.90 7.47 -11.97
C HIS A 298 -15.97 7.66 -10.88
N GLY A 299 -15.53 7.89 -9.65
CA GLY A 299 -16.39 7.92 -8.47
C GLY A 299 -16.53 6.58 -7.72
N ALA A 300 -15.83 5.52 -8.15
CA ALA A 300 -15.76 4.28 -7.38
C ALA A 300 -15.22 4.52 -5.96
N ARG A 301 -15.90 3.94 -4.95
CA ARG A 301 -15.45 3.87 -3.54
C ARG A 301 -14.55 2.65 -3.31
N ASN A 302 -13.76 2.65 -2.24
CA ASN A 302 -12.71 1.65 -2.04
C ASN A 302 -13.17 0.24 -1.65
N TYR A 303 -14.40 0.05 -1.17
CA TYR A 303 -14.97 -1.31 -1.10
C TYR A 303 -15.25 -1.89 -2.50
N HIS A 304 -15.68 -1.07 -3.47
CA HIS A 304 -15.78 -1.54 -4.86
C HIS A 304 -14.40 -1.86 -5.44
N ARG A 305 -13.36 -1.06 -5.11
CA ARG A 305 -11.98 -1.39 -5.52
C ARG A 305 -11.48 -2.67 -4.86
N ALA A 306 -11.78 -2.92 -3.59
CA ALA A 306 -11.45 -4.18 -2.91
C ALA A 306 -12.14 -5.38 -3.58
N ALA A 307 -13.43 -5.29 -3.91
CA ALA A 307 -14.14 -6.33 -4.67
C ALA A 307 -13.54 -6.57 -6.07
N LEU A 308 -13.05 -5.51 -6.74
CA LEU A 308 -12.31 -5.66 -8.00
C LEU A 308 -10.89 -6.21 -7.81
N VAL A 309 -10.22 -5.94 -6.69
CA VAL A 309 -8.92 -6.56 -6.34
C VAL A 309 -9.13 -8.04 -6.10
N TYR A 310 -10.19 -8.45 -5.41
CA TYR A 310 -10.57 -9.84 -5.21
C TYR A 310 -10.74 -10.58 -6.56
N LEU A 311 -11.65 -10.12 -7.43
CA LEU A 311 -11.85 -10.73 -8.76
C LEU A 311 -10.59 -10.72 -9.64
N LEU A 312 -9.71 -9.72 -9.48
CA LEU A 312 -8.44 -9.64 -10.18
C LEU A 312 -7.38 -10.60 -9.60
N VAL A 313 -7.44 -10.93 -8.31
CA VAL A 313 -6.59 -11.96 -7.69
C VAL A 313 -7.03 -13.36 -8.13
N GLU A 314 -8.33 -13.65 -8.16
CA GLU A 314 -8.87 -14.91 -8.73
C GLU A 314 -8.43 -15.08 -10.20
N GLY A 315 -8.49 -14.01 -10.99
CA GLY A 315 -7.97 -13.96 -12.37
C GLY A 315 -6.43 -14.00 -12.49
N LEU A 316 -5.68 -13.68 -11.41
CA LEU A 316 -4.22 -13.77 -11.35
C LEU A 316 -3.75 -15.16 -10.94
N MET A 317 -4.45 -15.83 -10.01
CA MET A 317 -4.21 -17.23 -9.67
C MET A 317 -4.41 -18.11 -10.89
N SER A 318 -5.50 -17.89 -11.63
CA SER A 318 -5.74 -18.54 -12.93
C SER A 318 -4.57 -18.32 -13.91
N ASP A 319 -4.02 -17.11 -13.95
CA ASP A 319 -2.91 -16.80 -14.85
C ASP A 319 -1.58 -17.42 -14.41
N LEU A 320 -1.37 -17.58 -13.10
CA LEU A 320 -0.19 -18.22 -12.48
C LEU A 320 -0.21 -19.74 -12.63
N PHE A 321 -1.37 -20.39 -12.43
CA PHE A 321 -1.51 -21.84 -12.67
C PHE A 321 -1.30 -22.19 -14.14
N MET A 322 -1.67 -21.31 -15.08
CA MET A 322 -1.34 -21.45 -16.50
C MET A 322 0.14 -21.17 -16.85
N LEU A 323 1.00 -20.87 -15.88
CA LEU A 323 2.44 -20.65 -16.09
C LEU A 323 3.32 -21.76 -15.52
N ILE A 324 2.81 -22.55 -14.59
CA ILE A 324 3.43 -23.78 -14.11
C ILE A 324 3.00 -24.98 -14.97
N ALA A 325 1.86 -24.87 -15.66
CA ALA A 325 1.27 -25.92 -16.49
C ALA A 325 1.44 -25.74 -18.01
N GLN A 326 2.24 -24.76 -18.46
CA GLN A 326 2.50 -24.51 -19.88
C GLN A 326 3.96 -24.11 -20.07
N ASP A 327 4.60 -24.68 -21.10
CA ASP A 327 5.97 -24.35 -21.49
C ASP A 327 6.07 -23.47 -22.75
N GLY A 328 7.31 -23.07 -23.07
CA GLY A 328 7.68 -22.52 -24.38
C GLY A 328 7.04 -21.16 -24.71
N LEU A 329 6.56 -21.00 -25.95
CA LEU A 329 6.04 -19.71 -26.44
C LEU A 329 4.77 -19.28 -25.70
N PHE A 330 3.88 -20.22 -25.36
CA PHE A 330 2.63 -19.89 -24.68
C PHE A 330 2.85 -19.43 -23.24
N ALA A 331 3.81 -20.05 -22.52
CA ALA A 331 4.27 -19.56 -21.22
C ALA A 331 4.75 -18.09 -21.31
N LYS A 332 5.60 -17.79 -22.30
CA LYS A 332 6.15 -16.43 -22.52
C LYS A 332 5.09 -15.38 -22.84
N VAL A 333 4.02 -15.76 -23.56
CA VAL A 333 2.85 -14.89 -23.77
C VAL A 333 2.03 -14.72 -22.48
N GLN A 334 1.86 -15.80 -21.73
CA GLN A 334 1.07 -15.82 -20.49
C GLN A 334 1.74 -15.02 -19.36
N TYR A 335 3.09 -14.94 -19.32
CA TYR A 335 3.83 -14.07 -18.40
C TYR A 335 3.50 -12.57 -18.62
N ILE A 336 3.15 -12.17 -19.85
CA ILE A 336 2.68 -10.81 -20.15
C ILE A 336 1.28 -10.58 -19.55
N SER A 337 0.40 -11.59 -19.57
CA SER A 337 -0.92 -11.52 -18.92
C SER A 337 -0.78 -11.39 -17.40
N LEU A 338 0.07 -12.21 -16.77
CA LEU A 338 0.37 -12.12 -15.34
C LEU A 338 0.94 -10.73 -14.97
N GLY A 339 1.93 -10.23 -15.72
CA GLY A 339 2.52 -8.90 -15.51
C GLY A 339 1.48 -7.77 -15.64
N TYR A 340 0.58 -7.86 -16.62
CA TYR A 340 -0.50 -6.89 -16.82
C TYR A 340 -1.59 -6.95 -15.73
N ASN A 341 -1.97 -8.16 -15.28
CA ASN A 341 -2.93 -8.35 -14.20
C ASN A 341 -2.35 -7.87 -12.86
N LEU A 342 -1.10 -8.19 -12.54
CA LEU A 342 -0.41 -7.69 -11.34
C LEU A 342 -0.14 -6.18 -11.38
N SER A 343 0.19 -5.61 -12.55
CA SER A 343 0.20 -4.16 -12.77
C SER A 343 -1.19 -3.53 -12.56
N GLY A 344 -2.25 -4.28 -12.89
CA GLY A 344 -3.63 -3.97 -12.52
C GLY A 344 -3.86 -3.93 -11.00
N VAL A 345 -3.36 -4.92 -10.25
CA VAL A 345 -3.45 -4.99 -8.78
C VAL A 345 -2.70 -3.79 -8.18
N LEU A 346 -1.43 -3.62 -8.57
CA LEU A 346 -0.56 -2.54 -8.13
C LEU A 346 -1.18 -1.15 -8.41
N SER A 347 -1.77 -0.97 -9.59
CA SER A 347 -2.47 0.26 -9.95
C SER A 347 -3.77 0.45 -9.16
N MET A 348 -4.54 -0.60 -8.87
CA MET A 348 -5.82 -0.47 -8.18
C MET A 348 -5.64 -0.28 -6.67
N LEU A 349 -4.62 -0.90 -6.07
CA LEU A 349 -4.14 -0.58 -4.73
C LEU A 349 -3.63 0.87 -4.68
N PHE A 350 -2.85 1.32 -5.68
CA PHE A 350 -2.44 2.73 -5.76
C PHE A 350 -3.62 3.68 -5.93
N GLU A 351 -4.68 3.32 -6.66
CA GLU A 351 -5.92 4.09 -6.72
C GLU A 351 -6.68 4.15 -5.38
N MET A 352 -6.65 3.07 -4.59
CA MET A 352 -7.22 3.07 -3.23
C MET A 352 -6.45 4.04 -2.33
N VAL A 353 -5.11 3.92 -2.31
CA VAL A 353 -4.19 4.84 -1.62
C VAL A 353 -4.40 6.29 -2.08
N GLU A 354 -4.49 6.53 -3.39
CA GLU A 354 -4.69 7.86 -3.97
C GLU A 354 -6.06 8.47 -3.60
N THR A 355 -7.14 7.69 -3.65
CA THR A 355 -8.50 8.17 -3.31
C THR A 355 -8.79 8.27 -1.82
N MET A 356 -8.01 7.60 -0.97
CA MET A 356 -8.00 7.83 0.49
C MET A 356 -7.18 9.07 0.88
N ASN A 357 -6.79 9.91 -0.10
CA ASN A 357 -5.98 11.12 0.08
C ASN A 357 -4.70 10.89 0.87
N TRP A 358 -4.14 9.68 0.77
CA TRP A 358 -2.91 9.37 1.48
C TRP A 358 -1.71 10.16 0.97
N MET A 359 -1.83 10.75 -0.21
CA MET A 359 -0.75 11.45 -0.84
C MET A 359 -1.17 12.89 -1.25
N GLY A 360 -0.57 13.92 -0.60
CA GLY A 360 -0.74 15.39 -0.77
C GLY A 360 -0.39 16.01 -2.13
N GLU A 361 0.72 16.73 -2.39
CA GLU A 361 1.13 17.10 -3.80
C GLU A 361 2.52 16.65 -4.38
N LYS A 362 3.63 16.46 -3.63
CA LYS A 362 4.95 16.03 -4.21
C LYS A 362 5.21 14.52 -4.40
N LEU A 363 5.20 13.68 -3.35
CA LEU A 363 5.53 12.23 -3.47
C LEU A 363 4.59 11.34 -4.33
N ARG A 364 3.26 11.47 -4.52
CA ARG A 364 2.56 10.80 -5.66
C ARG A 364 2.79 11.47 -6.99
N CYS A 365 3.19 12.74 -7.03
CA CYS A 365 3.80 13.19 -8.28
C CYS A 365 5.02 12.29 -8.53
N LEU A 366 5.89 12.05 -7.54
CA LEU A 366 6.98 11.08 -7.70
C LEU A 366 6.51 9.62 -7.94
N VAL A 367 5.61 9.02 -7.16
CA VAL A 367 5.19 7.62 -7.31
C VAL A 367 4.41 7.42 -8.62
N LYS A 368 3.51 8.34 -8.98
CA LYS A 368 2.84 8.31 -10.29
C LYS A 368 3.86 8.54 -11.42
N ARG A 369 4.88 9.39 -11.23
CA ARG A 369 5.97 9.60 -12.20
C ARG A 369 6.96 8.43 -12.27
N LEU A 370 7.16 7.64 -11.22
CA LEU A 370 8.09 6.50 -11.18
C LEU A 370 7.42 5.17 -11.56
N LEU A 371 6.25 4.87 -11.01
CA LEU A 371 5.60 3.55 -11.09
C LEU A 371 4.36 3.50 -11.98
N PHE A 372 3.76 4.66 -12.27
CA PHE A 372 2.49 4.78 -13.01
C PHE A 372 2.60 5.86 -14.10
N ASN A 373 3.69 5.82 -14.85
CA ASN A 373 3.91 6.63 -16.04
C ASN A 373 3.84 5.75 -17.30
N TYR A 374 3.40 6.33 -18.42
CA TYR A 374 3.20 5.62 -19.67
C TYR A 374 4.50 5.19 -20.35
N GLU A 375 5.62 5.89 -20.14
CA GLU A 375 6.91 5.53 -20.72
C GLU A 375 7.49 4.23 -20.15
N THR A 376 7.33 3.97 -18.84
CA THR A 376 7.91 2.78 -18.19
C THR A 376 6.90 1.71 -17.78
N ALA A 377 5.59 1.99 -17.80
CA ALA A 377 4.57 0.99 -17.45
C ALA A 377 4.68 -0.28 -18.31
N LEU A 378 4.54 -0.14 -19.64
CA LEU A 378 4.57 -1.26 -20.58
C LEU A 378 5.96 -1.92 -20.63
N PHE A 379 7.04 -1.13 -20.61
CA PHE A 379 8.40 -1.67 -20.56
C PHE A 379 8.65 -2.50 -19.29
N GLY A 380 8.16 -2.05 -18.14
CA GLY A 380 8.24 -2.80 -16.88
C GLY A 380 7.35 -4.06 -16.85
N GLU A 381 6.22 -4.07 -17.56
CA GLU A 381 5.41 -5.29 -17.76
C GLU A 381 6.15 -6.32 -18.63
N LEU A 382 6.71 -5.90 -19.76
CA LEU A 382 7.41 -6.78 -20.71
C LEU A 382 8.76 -7.28 -20.17
N ALA A 383 9.56 -6.40 -19.57
CA ALA A 383 10.85 -6.77 -18.99
C ALA A 383 10.68 -7.62 -17.71
N CYS A 384 9.59 -7.43 -16.96
CA CYS A 384 9.23 -8.36 -15.89
C CYS A 384 8.78 -9.71 -16.45
N SER A 385 7.95 -9.74 -17.49
CA SER A 385 7.57 -10.99 -18.17
C SER A 385 8.78 -11.79 -18.66
N ALA A 386 9.79 -11.11 -19.21
CA ALA A 386 11.06 -11.74 -19.60
C ALA A 386 11.89 -12.22 -18.40
N ALA A 387 12.00 -11.42 -17.34
CA ALA A 387 12.73 -11.78 -16.13
C ALA A 387 12.02 -12.87 -15.28
N MET A 388 10.71 -13.05 -15.46
CA MET A 388 9.87 -13.99 -14.72
C MET A 388 10.38 -15.43 -14.82
N GLN A 389 10.68 -15.89 -16.04
CA GLN A 389 11.13 -17.27 -16.25
C GLN A 389 12.46 -17.52 -15.53
N PHE A 390 13.41 -16.59 -15.65
CA PHE A 390 14.68 -16.64 -14.93
C PHE A 390 14.52 -16.54 -13.41
N TYR A 391 13.49 -15.83 -12.93
CA TYR A 391 13.19 -15.76 -11.50
C TYR A 391 12.63 -17.09 -10.97
N LEU A 392 11.62 -17.65 -11.64
CA LEU A 392 10.98 -18.91 -11.24
C LEU A 392 11.94 -20.10 -11.35
N THR A 393 12.63 -20.29 -12.48
CA THR A 393 13.70 -21.31 -12.60
C THR A 393 14.89 -21.00 -11.68
N GLY A 394 15.07 -19.75 -11.26
CA GLY A 394 16.00 -19.34 -10.22
C GLY A 394 15.63 -19.87 -8.83
N LEU A 395 14.35 -20.06 -8.53
CA LEU A 395 13.89 -20.67 -7.28
C LEU A 395 14.34 -22.14 -7.16
N ASN A 396 14.53 -22.86 -8.27
CA ASN A 396 15.09 -24.21 -8.31
C ASN A 396 16.54 -24.28 -7.78
N LYS A 397 17.24 -23.14 -7.68
CA LYS A 397 18.60 -23.01 -7.13
C LYS A 397 18.62 -22.37 -5.73
N SER A 398 17.45 -22.20 -5.12
CA SER A 398 17.29 -21.72 -3.74
C SER A 398 17.06 -22.88 -2.77
N SER A 399 17.22 -22.61 -1.47
CA SER A 399 16.90 -23.54 -0.38
C SER A 399 15.40 -23.91 -0.26
N LEU A 400 14.53 -23.42 -1.15
CA LEU A 400 13.19 -23.98 -1.31
C LEU A 400 13.24 -25.48 -1.66
N LYS A 401 14.27 -25.96 -2.38
CA LYS A 401 14.47 -27.40 -2.64
C LYS A 401 14.57 -28.22 -1.35
N SER A 402 15.46 -27.82 -0.44
CA SER A 402 15.66 -28.47 0.85
C SER A 402 14.61 -28.07 1.89
N SER A 403 13.51 -27.43 1.49
CA SER A 403 12.48 -27.00 2.43
C SER A 403 11.48 -28.10 2.78
N LYS A 404 11.71 -29.38 2.47
CA LYS A 404 10.83 -30.46 2.96
C LYS A 404 10.80 -30.46 4.50
N PRO A 405 11.91 -30.51 5.26
CA PRO A 405 11.87 -30.44 6.73
C PRO A 405 11.31 -29.12 7.25
N VAL A 406 11.72 -27.97 6.70
CA VAL A 406 11.11 -26.66 7.04
C VAL A 406 9.61 -26.67 6.79
N ALA A 407 9.14 -27.42 5.79
CA ALA A 407 7.75 -27.60 5.45
C ALA A 407 7.17 -28.97 5.88
N GLU A 408 7.85 -29.63 6.80
CA GLU A 408 7.33 -30.44 7.88
C GLU A 408 7.37 -29.62 9.19
N ALA A 409 7.85 -28.35 9.12
CA ALA A 409 7.96 -27.35 10.21
C ALA A 409 7.11 -26.02 10.17
N VAL A 410 6.23 -25.74 9.19
CA VAL A 410 5.35 -24.49 9.16
C VAL A 410 3.80 -24.61 9.32
N SER A 411 3.20 -25.76 9.06
CA SER A 411 1.80 -25.99 8.57
C SER A 411 1.69 -25.79 7.07
N TYR A 412 1.05 -26.75 6.38
CA TYR A 412 1.01 -26.84 4.91
C TYR A 412 0.43 -25.57 4.28
N TYR A 413 -0.61 -25.04 4.90
CA TYR A 413 -1.24 -23.75 4.62
C TYR A 413 -0.32 -22.54 4.79
N VAL A 414 0.67 -22.62 5.69
CA VAL A 414 1.54 -21.50 6.03
C VAL A 414 2.76 -21.46 5.11
N TRP A 415 3.47 -22.59 4.89
CA TRP A 415 4.53 -22.60 3.85
C TRP A 415 3.96 -22.44 2.42
N SER A 416 2.66 -22.74 2.21
CA SER A 416 1.94 -22.34 1.00
C SER A 416 1.95 -20.84 0.76
N LEU A 417 1.47 -20.04 1.72
CA LEU A 417 1.57 -18.59 1.54
C LEU A 417 3.04 -18.17 1.41
N VAL A 418 3.98 -18.88 2.06
CA VAL A 418 5.41 -18.59 1.91
C VAL A 418 5.84 -18.61 0.44
N GLY A 419 5.61 -19.73 -0.27
CA GLY A 419 5.90 -19.87 -1.69
C GLY A 419 5.18 -18.83 -2.56
N HIS A 420 3.87 -18.61 -2.33
CA HIS A 420 3.10 -17.58 -3.03
C HIS A 420 3.65 -16.17 -2.83
N GLY A 421 4.12 -15.87 -1.62
CA GLY A 421 4.76 -14.62 -1.28
C GLY A 421 6.01 -14.38 -2.09
N ILE A 422 6.97 -15.29 -2.00
CA ILE A 422 8.24 -15.23 -2.74
C ILE A 422 7.96 -14.92 -4.21
N ILE A 423 7.04 -15.69 -4.83
CA ILE A 423 6.56 -15.46 -6.20
C ILE A 423 5.99 -14.04 -6.37
N VAL A 424 4.83 -13.73 -5.78
CA VAL A 424 4.09 -12.46 -6.02
C VAL A 424 4.96 -11.24 -5.72
N LEU A 425 5.75 -11.29 -4.66
CA LEU A 425 6.54 -10.19 -4.15
C LEU A 425 7.83 -9.97 -4.96
N GLY A 426 8.51 -11.03 -5.39
CA GLY A 426 9.63 -10.94 -6.33
C GLY A 426 9.20 -10.29 -7.63
N ILE A 427 8.00 -10.61 -8.14
CA ILE A 427 7.43 -10.01 -9.33
C ILE A 427 7.12 -8.53 -9.12
N VAL A 428 6.46 -8.15 -8.01
CA VAL A 428 6.21 -6.73 -7.68
C VAL A 428 7.53 -5.95 -7.57
N PHE A 429 8.56 -6.54 -6.96
CA PHE A 429 9.89 -5.93 -6.86
C PHE A 429 10.52 -5.71 -8.25
N VAL A 430 10.48 -6.69 -9.16
CA VAL A 430 11.00 -6.56 -10.53
C VAL A 430 10.24 -5.48 -11.31
N ILE A 431 8.90 -5.50 -11.32
CA ILE A 431 8.08 -4.48 -11.99
C ILE A 431 8.40 -3.08 -11.44
N THR A 432 8.41 -2.91 -10.12
CA THR A 432 8.57 -1.59 -9.50
C THR A 432 10.00 -1.04 -9.63
N SER A 433 11.02 -1.90 -9.59
CA SER A 433 12.42 -1.54 -9.79
C SER A 433 12.67 -1.08 -11.23
N ILE A 434 12.24 -1.87 -12.23
CA ILE A 434 12.42 -1.52 -13.65
C ILE A 434 11.67 -0.22 -13.99
N ARG A 435 10.42 -0.08 -13.51
CA ARG A 435 9.64 1.16 -13.72
C ARG A 435 10.32 2.38 -13.13
N SER A 436 10.78 2.28 -11.88
CA SER A 436 11.45 3.37 -11.16
C SER A 436 12.78 3.76 -11.82
N LEU A 437 13.62 2.77 -12.14
CA LEU A 437 14.92 3.00 -12.75
C LEU A 437 14.76 3.66 -14.13
N GLY A 438 13.89 3.11 -14.98
CA GLY A 438 13.57 3.70 -16.29
C GLY A 438 13.04 5.13 -16.18
N ALA A 439 12.26 5.45 -15.15
CA ALA A 439 11.68 6.78 -14.96
C ALA A 439 12.70 7.79 -14.43
N VAL A 440 13.61 7.36 -13.54
CA VAL A 440 14.77 8.15 -13.10
C VAL A 440 15.68 8.47 -14.30
N ILE A 441 16.05 7.46 -15.08
CA ILE A 441 16.88 7.61 -16.29
C ILE A 441 16.19 8.54 -17.30
N SER A 442 14.91 8.29 -17.62
CA SER A 442 14.13 9.11 -18.55
C SER A 442 14.11 10.59 -18.14
N VAL A 443 13.84 10.91 -16.87
CA VAL A 443 13.84 12.31 -16.41
C VAL A 443 15.24 12.92 -16.38
N ARG A 444 16.27 12.14 -16.05
CA ARG A 444 17.67 12.62 -16.08
C ARG A 444 18.12 12.98 -17.50
N MET A 445 17.66 12.24 -18.51
CA MET A 445 17.93 12.51 -19.92
C MET A 445 17.08 13.68 -20.43
N PHE A 446 15.75 13.56 -20.44
CA PHE A 446 14.86 14.52 -21.12
C PHE A 446 14.79 15.91 -20.48
N PHE A 447 15.12 16.05 -19.20
CA PHE A 447 14.97 17.32 -18.46
C PHE A 447 16.24 17.77 -17.73
N GLY A 448 17.34 17.04 -17.88
CA GLY A 448 18.62 17.28 -17.17
C GLY A 448 18.55 17.19 -15.64
N SER A 449 17.35 17.05 -15.06
CA SER A 449 17.07 17.37 -13.66
C SER A 449 15.86 16.62 -13.12
N PHE A 450 16.05 15.97 -11.97
CA PHE A 450 15.00 15.33 -11.18
C PHE A 450 13.97 16.31 -10.60
N ALA A 451 14.10 17.63 -10.86
CA ALA A 451 13.10 18.62 -10.49
C ALA A 451 11.71 18.32 -11.08
N LEU A 452 11.63 17.69 -12.27
CA LEU A 452 10.35 17.26 -12.84
C LEU A 452 9.69 16.21 -11.95
N LEU A 453 10.40 15.22 -11.43
CA LEU A 453 9.83 14.16 -10.59
C LEU A 453 9.15 14.70 -9.31
N LEU A 454 9.49 15.93 -8.87
CA LEU A 454 9.04 16.53 -7.62
C LEU A 454 8.30 17.87 -7.77
N THR A 455 8.07 18.36 -8.98
CA THR A 455 7.36 19.64 -9.20
C THR A 455 5.89 19.41 -9.49
N PRO A 456 4.96 19.82 -8.62
CA PRO A 456 3.54 19.68 -8.90
C PRO A 456 3.12 20.68 -9.98
N CYS A 457 2.25 20.22 -10.87
CA CYS A 457 1.54 21.02 -11.85
C CYS A 457 0.05 21.04 -11.44
N CYS A 458 -0.65 22.17 -11.55
CA CYS A 458 -2.05 22.27 -11.13
C CYS A 458 -2.99 21.29 -11.87
N VAL A 459 -2.61 20.86 -13.06
CA VAL A 459 -3.33 19.84 -13.83
C VAL A 459 -3.16 18.44 -13.20
N ASP A 460 -2.01 18.10 -12.60
CA ASP A 460 -1.88 16.82 -11.85
C ASP A 460 -2.81 16.77 -10.63
N THR A 461 -3.11 17.95 -10.06
CA THR A 461 -4.04 18.13 -8.95
C THR A 461 -5.48 17.97 -9.42
N ALA A 462 -5.89 18.72 -10.45
CA ALA A 462 -7.26 18.67 -10.98
C ALA A 462 -7.61 17.30 -11.60
N ILE A 463 -6.68 16.69 -12.34
CA ILE A 463 -6.82 15.31 -12.82
C ILE A 463 -6.88 14.36 -11.62
N GLY A 464 -5.96 14.47 -10.66
CA GLY A 464 -6.06 13.73 -9.40
C GLY A 464 -6.12 12.20 -9.63
N PRO A 465 -7.15 11.52 -9.09
CA PRO A 465 -7.43 10.10 -9.33
C PRO A 465 -8.27 9.84 -10.61
N ARG A 466 -8.52 10.82 -11.48
CA ARG A 466 -9.35 10.66 -12.69
C ARG A 466 -8.60 9.98 -13.85
N CYS A 467 -7.31 10.26 -14.01
CA CYS A 467 -6.40 9.42 -14.82
C CYS A 467 -5.71 8.37 -13.95
N LYS A 468 -5.50 7.17 -14.50
CA LYS A 468 -4.78 6.04 -13.92
C LYS A 468 -3.28 6.32 -13.84
N MET A 469 -2.70 6.81 -14.93
CA MET A 469 -1.25 7.02 -15.11
C MET A 469 -0.98 8.41 -15.72
N ILE A 470 0.29 8.76 -15.98
CA ILE A 470 0.74 10.06 -16.50
C ILE A 470 1.92 9.93 -17.48
N MET A 471 2.41 11.01 -18.06
CA MET A 471 3.45 11.00 -19.11
C MET A 471 4.60 11.95 -18.76
N LEU A 472 5.82 11.43 -18.63
CA LEU A 472 7.02 12.16 -18.21
C LEU A 472 7.50 13.16 -19.26
N SER A 473 7.63 12.67 -20.50
CA SER A 473 7.94 13.48 -21.70
C SER A 473 6.83 14.48 -22.03
N GLY A 474 5.64 14.29 -21.45
CA GLY A 474 4.46 15.12 -21.64
C GLY A 474 4.44 16.45 -20.88
N TYR A 475 5.38 16.69 -19.97
CA TYR A 475 5.57 17.98 -19.32
C TYR A 475 6.55 18.89 -20.09
N VAL A 476 6.54 20.19 -19.75
CA VAL A 476 7.48 21.22 -20.20
C VAL A 476 7.74 22.22 -19.07
N TRP A 477 8.89 22.91 -19.10
CA TRP A 477 9.23 23.98 -18.17
C TRP A 477 9.12 25.35 -18.85
N GLU A 478 8.32 26.24 -18.28
CA GLU A 478 8.12 27.62 -18.74
C GLU A 478 8.22 28.54 -17.51
N ASP A 479 9.05 29.58 -17.54
CA ASP A 479 9.36 30.49 -16.41
C ASP A 479 9.71 29.79 -15.06
N GLY A 480 10.39 28.64 -15.10
CA GLY A 480 10.69 27.87 -13.88
C GLY A 480 9.46 27.22 -13.22
N LYS A 481 8.35 27.13 -13.94
CA LYS A 481 7.10 26.45 -13.56
C LYS A 481 6.89 25.25 -14.50
N LEU A 482 6.21 24.20 -14.03
CA LEU A 482 5.98 22.98 -14.81
C LEU A 482 4.57 22.98 -15.41
N TYR A 483 4.47 22.85 -16.72
CA TYR A 483 3.23 22.74 -17.48
C TYR A 483 3.13 21.37 -18.15
N TYR A 484 1.92 20.94 -18.50
CA TYR A 484 1.72 19.90 -19.51
C TYR A 484 1.67 20.52 -20.89
N LYS A 485 2.27 19.82 -21.87
CA LYS A 485 2.10 20.10 -23.29
C LYS A 485 0.64 19.88 -23.68
N ALA A 486 0.13 20.69 -24.60
CA ALA A 486 -1.24 20.57 -25.13
C ALA A 486 -1.51 19.14 -25.64
N GLU A 487 -0.58 18.56 -26.41
CA GLU A 487 -0.61 17.19 -26.91
C GLU A 487 -0.90 16.15 -25.82
N THR A 488 -0.19 16.21 -24.68
CA THR A 488 -0.35 15.27 -23.57
C THR A 488 -1.76 15.28 -22.99
N LEU A 489 -2.37 16.47 -22.93
CA LEU A 489 -3.73 16.61 -22.41
C LEU A 489 -4.76 16.09 -23.41
N LYS A 490 -4.49 16.21 -24.72
CA LYS A 490 -5.22 15.46 -25.76
C LYS A 490 -5.03 13.95 -25.55
N ALA A 491 -3.82 13.45 -25.33
CA ALA A 491 -3.54 12.03 -25.08
C ALA A 491 -4.32 11.45 -23.87
N PHE A 492 -4.46 12.20 -22.78
CA PHE A 492 -5.31 11.81 -21.64
C PHE A 492 -6.83 11.93 -21.90
N GLY A 493 -7.25 12.38 -23.08
CA GLY A 493 -8.66 12.60 -23.42
C GLY A 493 -9.26 13.89 -22.85
N VAL A 494 -8.43 14.82 -22.35
CA VAL A 494 -8.89 16.09 -21.77
C VAL A 494 -9.29 17.04 -22.89
N LEU A 495 -10.50 17.58 -22.75
CA LEU A 495 -11.15 18.50 -23.68
C LEU A 495 -11.26 19.87 -23.04
N LYS A 496 -11.23 20.93 -23.86
CA LYS A 496 -11.64 22.27 -23.44
C LYS A 496 -13.14 22.42 -23.67
N ILE A 497 -13.85 23.02 -22.73
CA ILE A 497 -15.21 23.55 -22.92
C ILE A 497 -15.15 25.07 -22.81
N VAL A 498 -15.99 25.76 -23.60
CA VAL A 498 -16.30 27.18 -23.43
C VAL A 498 -17.81 27.32 -23.32
N GLU A 499 -18.32 27.92 -22.25
CA GLU A 499 -19.77 28.11 -22.05
C GLU A 499 -20.24 29.48 -22.59
N GLU A 500 -21.55 29.74 -22.59
CA GLU A 500 -22.16 30.89 -23.29
C GLU A 500 -21.78 32.25 -22.67
N ASP A 501 -21.21 32.25 -21.46
CA ASP A 501 -20.61 33.40 -20.76
C ASP A 501 -19.12 33.62 -21.06
N GLY A 502 -18.52 32.78 -21.91
CA GLY A 502 -17.09 32.80 -22.24
C GLY A 502 -16.17 32.11 -21.22
N THR A 503 -16.70 31.63 -20.09
CA THR A 503 -15.91 30.87 -19.12
C THR A 503 -15.40 29.57 -19.74
N SER A 504 -14.20 29.16 -19.35
CA SER A 504 -13.50 28.01 -19.93
C SER A 504 -13.27 26.92 -18.88
N PHE A 505 -13.52 25.67 -19.24
CA PHE A 505 -13.35 24.50 -18.36
C PHE A 505 -12.55 23.39 -19.04
N ILE A 506 -11.99 22.48 -18.24
CA ILE A 506 -11.52 21.17 -18.70
C ILE A 506 -12.51 20.07 -18.34
N ALA A 507 -12.64 19.10 -19.23
CA ALA A 507 -13.55 17.98 -19.09
C ALA A 507 -13.02 16.68 -19.71
N ILE A 508 -13.56 15.55 -19.25
CA ILE A 508 -13.29 14.20 -19.76
C ILE A 508 -14.60 13.45 -19.99
N HIS A 509 -14.54 12.38 -20.79
CA HIS A 509 -15.66 11.42 -20.91
C HIS A 509 -15.79 10.62 -19.61
N ARG A 510 -16.96 10.65 -18.96
CA ARG A 510 -17.13 9.98 -17.66
C ARG A 510 -17.18 8.47 -17.82
N LEU A 511 -16.14 7.76 -17.35
CA LEU A 511 -16.17 6.30 -17.27
C LEU A 511 -17.09 5.83 -16.14
N HIS A 512 -18.24 5.26 -16.50
CA HIS A 512 -19.16 4.59 -15.59
C HIS A 512 -18.84 3.08 -15.45
N TRP A 513 -19.57 2.41 -14.55
CA TRP A 513 -19.45 0.96 -14.31
C TRP A 513 -19.94 0.11 -15.50
N VAL A 514 -21.16 0.35 -15.98
CA VAL A 514 -21.80 -0.45 -17.05
C VAL A 514 -22.31 0.41 -18.22
N SER A 515 -22.79 1.63 -17.93
CA SER A 515 -23.26 2.56 -18.96
C SER A 515 -22.10 3.09 -19.83
N THR A 516 -22.38 3.28 -21.12
CA THR A 516 -21.38 3.78 -22.07
C THR A 516 -21.22 5.29 -21.93
N PRO A 517 -20.00 5.86 -22.02
CA PRO A 517 -19.73 7.26 -21.69
C PRO A 517 -20.35 8.22 -22.71
N PHE A 518 -21.59 8.67 -22.46
CA PHE A 518 -22.26 9.75 -23.19
C PHE A 518 -21.84 11.12 -22.67
N ASP A 519 -21.69 11.25 -21.35
CA ASP A 519 -21.52 12.54 -20.71
C ASP A 519 -20.04 12.96 -20.68
N VAL A 520 -19.79 14.16 -21.20
CA VAL A 520 -18.56 14.90 -20.96
C VAL A 520 -18.74 15.67 -19.65
N MET A 521 -17.92 15.34 -18.65
CA MET A 521 -18.02 15.88 -17.29
C MET A 521 -16.90 16.90 -17.05
N VAL A 522 -17.30 18.11 -16.67
CA VAL A 522 -16.44 19.21 -16.24
C VAL A 522 -15.89 18.88 -14.84
N PHE A 523 -14.57 19.05 -14.65
CA PHE A 523 -13.91 18.80 -13.37
C PHE A 523 -12.84 19.84 -12.99
N GLY A 524 -12.54 20.80 -13.87
CA GLY A 524 -11.70 21.95 -13.56
C GLY A 524 -12.01 23.17 -14.42
N GLU A 525 -11.70 24.35 -13.89
CA GLU A 525 -11.89 25.66 -14.52
C GLU A 525 -10.54 26.22 -15.01
N LEU A 526 -10.55 26.99 -16.10
CA LEU A 526 -9.35 27.47 -16.81
C LEU A 526 -9.13 28.97 -16.60
N HIS A 527 -8.18 29.31 -15.74
CA HIS A 527 -7.72 30.69 -15.55
C HIS A 527 -6.37 30.88 -16.25
N GLY A 528 -6.41 31.27 -17.52
CA GLY A 528 -5.22 31.36 -18.36
C GLY A 528 -4.60 29.97 -18.60
N HIS A 529 -3.35 29.79 -18.19
CA HIS A 529 -2.68 28.48 -18.22
C HIS A 529 -2.96 27.62 -16.98
N ASN A 530 -3.46 28.22 -15.89
CA ASN A 530 -3.76 27.49 -14.66
C ASN A 530 -5.09 26.73 -14.78
N VAL A 531 -5.18 25.60 -14.09
CA VAL A 531 -6.41 24.85 -13.84
C VAL A 531 -6.70 24.82 -12.35
N THR A 532 -7.90 25.22 -11.96
CA THR A 532 -8.48 25.04 -10.62
C THR A 532 -9.45 23.86 -10.65
N GLN A 533 -9.52 23.05 -9.59
CA GLN A 533 -10.50 21.96 -9.53
C GLN A 533 -11.88 22.52 -9.15
N CYS A 534 -12.93 22.10 -9.86
CA CYS A 534 -14.33 22.49 -9.57
C CYS A 534 -15.18 21.27 -9.16
N SER A 535 -16.47 21.51 -8.89
CA SER A 535 -17.48 20.45 -8.72
C SER A 535 -17.73 19.72 -10.04
N GLU A 536 -18.01 18.41 -9.97
CA GLU A 536 -18.28 17.60 -11.16
C GLU A 536 -19.68 17.89 -11.71
N ARG A 537 -19.77 18.39 -12.95
CA ARG A 537 -21.04 18.76 -13.59
C ARG A 537 -21.10 18.38 -15.08
N PRO A 538 -22.31 18.18 -15.66
CA PRO A 538 -22.45 17.95 -17.10
C PRO A 538 -22.03 19.18 -17.93
N CYS A 539 -21.64 18.92 -19.18
CA CYS A 539 -21.25 19.92 -20.17
C CYS A 539 -22.47 20.61 -20.80
N HIS A 540 -22.55 21.94 -20.73
CA HIS A 540 -23.53 22.74 -21.48
C HIS A 540 -22.88 23.54 -22.63
N GLY A 541 -21.59 23.85 -22.55
CA GLY A 541 -20.86 24.63 -23.55
C GLY A 541 -20.28 23.89 -24.77
N THR A 542 -19.62 24.68 -25.62
CA THR A 542 -18.94 24.30 -26.86
C THR A 542 -17.65 23.53 -26.58
N VAL A 543 -17.52 22.32 -27.16
CA VAL A 543 -16.37 21.42 -26.91
C VAL A 543 -15.27 21.61 -27.95
N THR A 544 -14.06 21.94 -27.50
CA THR A 544 -12.85 22.13 -28.32
C THR A 544 -11.66 21.33 -27.74
N MET A 545 -10.52 21.31 -28.43
CA MET A 545 -9.30 20.72 -27.88
C MET A 545 -8.55 21.72 -27.00
N VAL A 546 -7.71 21.21 -26.09
CA VAL A 546 -6.72 22.03 -25.40
C VAL A 546 -5.64 22.45 -26.41
N GLY A 547 -5.59 23.74 -26.74
CA GLY A 547 -4.64 24.30 -27.73
C GLY A 547 -3.35 24.91 -27.17
N ARG A 548 -3.24 25.08 -25.84
CA ARG A 548 -2.08 25.70 -25.17
C ARG A 548 -1.53 24.83 -24.03
N THR A 549 -0.33 25.12 -23.55
CA THR A 549 0.21 24.51 -22.33
C THR A 549 -0.67 24.86 -21.13
N LEU A 550 -0.95 23.87 -20.27
CA LEU A 550 -1.74 24.06 -19.05
C LEU A 550 -1.01 23.47 -17.86
N GLY A 551 -1.07 24.15 -16.72
CA GLY A 551 -0.25 23.83 -15.56
C GLY A 551 0.26 25.06 -14.85
N GLY A 552 1.50 24.99 -14.38
CA GLY A 552 2.06 25.96 -13.47
C GLY A 552 1.76 25.61 -12.01
N PRO A 553 2.10 26.51 -11.06
CA PRO A 553 1.85 26.28 -9.64
C PRO A 553 0.34 26.20 -9.36
N THR A 554 -0.05 25.36 -8.40
CA THR A 554 -1.43 25.32 -7.86
C THR A 554 -1.80 26.64 -7.19
N GLY A 555 -2.29 27.60 -7.98
CA GLY A 555 -2.66 28.92 -7.50
C GLY A 555 -3.88 28.87 -6.58
N VAL A 556 -3.80 29.59 -5.47
CA VAL A 556 -4.96 29.90 -4.62
C VAL A 556 -5.17 31.42 -4.73
N ASN A 557 -6.28 31.84 -5.34
CA ASN A 557 -6.58 33.25 -5.56
C ASN A 557 -8.10 33.48 -5.66
N SER A 558 -8.62 34.22 -4.69
CA SER A 558 -9.92 34.92 -4.73
C SER A 558 -9.66 36.37 -4.23
N PRO A 559 -10.59 37.34 -4.35
CA PRO A 559 -11.91 37.28 -4.99
C PRO A 559 -12.12 38.41 -6.06
N SER A 560 -13.31 38.41 -6.67
CA SER A 560 -14.02 39.56 -7.28
C SER A 560 -15.54 39.29 -7.22
N ARG A 561 -16.41 40.27 -7.55
CA ARG A 561 -17.75 40.44 -6.94
C ARG A 561 -18.90 40.77 -7.93
N ALA A 562 -20.15 40.53 -7.50
CA ALA A 562 -21.48 40.85 -8.08
C ALA A 562 -22.15 39.68 -8.83
N VAL A 563 -23.49 39.56 -8.98
CA VAL A 563 -24.66 40.47 -8.77
C VAL A 563 -25.81 39.72 -8.03
N LEU A 564 -26.95 40.41 -7.79
CA LEU A 564 -28.21 40.04 -7.10
C LEU A 564 -28.16 40.03 -5.56
N GLU A 565 -28.95 40.79 -4.78
CA GLU A 565 -30.27 41.45 -4.93
C GLU A 565 -31.50 40.55 -4.69
N LYS A 566 -32.20 40.74 -3.53
CA LYS A 566 -33.62 41.18 -3.42
C LYS A 566 -34.26 40.89 -2.04
N ARG A 567 -34.55 41.96 -1.27
CA ARG A 567 -35.48 42.03 -0.10
C ARG A 567 -35.10 41.17 1.15
N MET A 568 -35.58 41.45 2.37
CA MET A 568 -36.66 42.35 2.81
C MET A 568 -36.26 43.22 4.03
N SER A 569 -37.17 44.08 4.49
CA SER A 569 -36.96 45.26 5.37
C SER A 569 -37.24 45.04 6.87
N ILE A 570 -36.65 45.88 7.74
CA ILE A 570 -37.32 46.77 8.75
C ILE A 570 -36.27 47.70 9.45
N GLU A 571 -36.77 48.77 10.06
CA GLU A 571 -36.22 49.94 10.81
C GLU A 571 -35.17 49.70 11.93
N ALA A 572 -34.44 50.68 12.52
CA ALA A 572 -34.17 52.13 12.24
C ALA A 572 -33.01 52.70 13.14
N SER A 573 -32.61 53.98 12.93
CA SER A 573 -31.85 54.91 13.84
C SER A 573 -30.35 54.57 14.18
N GLU A 574 -29.39 55.49 14.43
CA GLU A 574 -29.14 56.94 14.14
C GLU A 574 -27.62 57.29 14.34
N GLY A 575 -27.11 58.35 13.67
CA GLY A 575 -25.88 59.14 14.01
C GLY A 575 -24.47 58.47 14.05
N SER A 576 -23.32 59.18 14.06
CA SER A 576 -22.97 60.53 13.57
C SER A 576 -21.43 60.75 13.39
N VAL A 577 -20.97 60.86 12.12
CA VAL A 577 -20.04 61.85 11.49
C VAL A 577 -19.20 62.81 12.41
N PRO A 578 -17.92 63.21 12.13
CA PRO A 578 -16.68 62.59 11.56
C PRO A 578 -15.38 63.09 12.33
N PRO A 579 -14.25 63.64 11.77
CA PRO A 579 -13.32 63.28 10.65
C PRO A 579 -11.77 63.28 10.99
N SER A 580 -10.93 62.83 10.02
CA SER A 580 -9.54 63.33 9.74
C SER A 580 -8.35 62.89 10.65
N LYS A 581 -7.03 63.00 10.32
CA LYS A 581 -6.25 63.44 9.11
C LYS A 581 -4.78 62.89 9.13
N LYS A 582 -4.15 62.69 7.94
CA LYS A 582 -2.73 62.95 7.48
C LYS A 582 -1.57 63.20 8.51
N ARG A 583 -0.25 62.89 8.30
CA ARG A 583 0.58 62.26 7.21
C ARG A 583 2.07 61.97 7.65
N SER A 584 2.70 60.93 7.07
CA SER A 584 4.15 60.55 6.89
C SER A 584 5.38 61.46 7.23
N ARG A 585 6.51 60.85 7.66
CA ARG A 585 7.92 61.11 7.20
C ARG A 585 8.92 59.94 7.48
N VAL A 586 10.23 60.10 7.19
CA VAL A 586 11.10 59.19 6.37
C VAL A 586 12.61 59.13 6.83
N HIS A 587 13.45 58.25 6.21
CA HIS A 587 14.93 57.98 6.37
C HIS A 587 15.32 56.90 7.43
N SER A 588 16.29 55.95 7.31
CA SER A 588 17.60 55.71 6.60
C SER A 588 18.85 56.19 7.38
N ILE A 589 19.93 55.43 7.69
CA ILE A 589 20.89 54.72 6.78
C ILE A 589 21.75 53.61 7.51
N THR A 590 22.94 53.21 6.99
CA THR A 590 23.83 52.02 7.24
C THR A 590 24.62 51.88 8.57
N GLU A 591 25.04 50.65 8.95
CA GLU A 591 26.47 50.18 9.12
C GLU A 591 26.64 48.73 9.69
N VAL A 592 27.89 48.19 9.74
CA VAL A 592 28.32 46.75 9.73
C VAL A 592 29.83 46.65 10.19
N PRO A 593 30.48 45.56 10.74
CA PRO A 593 30.11 44.17 11.17
C PRO A 593 30.61 43.70 12.60
N SER A 594 30.50 42.39 12.90
CA SER A 594 31.19 41.58 13.97
C SER A 594 30.70 41.79 15.43
N VAL A 595 30.76 40.84 16.37
CA VAL A 595 31.55 39.57 16.53
C VAL A 595 30.67 38.29 16.61
N LEU A 596 31.33 37.14 16.51
CA LEU A 596 30.79 35.78 16.42
C LEU A 596 30.13 35.24 17.72
N TYR A 597 28.82 34.97 17.68
CA TYR A 597 28.17 33.88 18.43
C TYR A 597 27.23 33.16 17.47
N ASP A 598 27.29 31.83 17.39
CA ASP A 598 26.76 31.09 16.23
C ASP A 598 25.22 31.07 16.20
N VAL A 599 24.63 32.03 15.47
CA VAL A 599 23.17 32.12 15.28
C VAL A 599 22.72 30.98 14.38
N VAL A 600 22.35 29.85 14.99
CA VAL A 600 21.80 28.67 14.31
C VAL A 600 20.45 29.03 13.70
N ILE A 601 20.50 29.52 12.46
CA ILE A 601 19.38 29.78 11.54
C ILE A 601 18.32 28.68 11.67
N ALA A 602 17.03 29.03 11.71
CA ALA A 602 15.95 28.08 12.03
C ALA A 602 15.97 26.81 11.16
N ARG A 603 16.36 26.95 9.88
CA ARG A 603 16.66 25.80 9.00
C ARG A 603 17.78 24.88 9.52
N ARG A 604 18.92 25.38 10.00
CA ARG A 604 20.00 24.54 10.57
C ARG A 604 19.48 23.72 11.76
N MET A 605 18.81 24.37 12.71
CA MET A 605 18.23 23.70 13.90
C MET A 605 17.27 22.56 13.51
N LEU A 606 16.36 22.82 12.57
CA LEU A 606 15.42 21.82 12.06
C LEU A 606 16.08 20.66 11.30
N MET A 607 17.26 20.84 10.70
CA MET A 607 18.00 19.74 10.06
C MET A 607 18.77 18.90 11.09
N ILE A 608 19.35 19.50 12.13
CA ILE A 608 20.01 18.78 13.24
C ILE A 608 19.00 17.91 13.98
N VAL A 609 17.83 18.47 14.29
CA VAL A 609 16.70 17.74 14.88
C VAL A 609 16.17 16.65 13.94
N TRP A 610 16.12 16.91 12.63
CA TRP A 610 15.70 15.88 11.66
C TRP A 610 16.66 14.69 11.59
N MET A 611 17.98 14.92 11.62
CA MET A 611 18.97 13.84 11.69
C MET A 611 18.84 13.04 13.00
N THR A 612 18.83 13.73 14.15
CA THR A 612 18.87 13.07 15.47
C THR A 612 17.58 12.34 15.82
N VAL A 613 16.41 12.98 15.66
CA VAL A 613 15.10 12.39 16.03
C VAL A 613 14.54 11.50 14.91
N GLY A 614 15.07 11.63 13.68
CA GLY A 614 14.55 10.91 12.51
C GLY A 614 15.43 9.79 11.98
N ILE A 615 16.71 10.09 11.66
CA ILE A 615 17.59 9.12 11.01
C ILE A 615 18.12 8.08 12.00
N ILE A 616 18.44 8.45 13.24
CA ILE A 616 18.98 7.50 14.24
C ILE A 616 18.00 6.34 14.51
N PRO A 617 16.67 6.56 14.76
CA PRO A 617 15.71 5.46 14.87
C PRO A 617 15.60 4.59 13.62
N LEU A 618 15.70 5.17 12.42
CA LEU A 618 15.70 4.39 11.16
C LEU A 618 16.95 3.49 11.05
N LEU A 619 18.12 3.97 11.47
CA LEU A 619 19.35 3.18 11.45
C LEU A 619 19.33 2.04 12.48
N LEU A 620 18.76 2.28 13.67
CA LEU A 620 18.51 1.22 14.66
C LEU A 620 17.55 0.17 14.10
N GLN A 621 16.38 0.59 13.60
CA GLN A 621 15.40 -0.31 12.99
C GLN A 621 15.97 -1.07 11.77
N GLY A 622 16.81 -0.42 10.96
CA GLY A 622 17.50 -1.01 9.82
C GLY A 622 18.54 -2.07 10.23
N ARG A 623 19.29 -1.83 11.31
CA ARG A 623 20.17 -2.83 11.93
C ARG A 623 19.38 -4.03 12.44
N SER A 624 18.26 -3.80 13.14
CA SER A 624 17.40 -4.84 13.68
C SER A 624 16.86 -5.76 12.58
N TYR A 625 16.32 -5.15 11.52
CA TYR A 625 15.88 -5.85 10.32
C TYR A 625 17.02 -6.63 9.64
N TRP A 626 18.18 -6.00 9.42
CA TRP A 626 19.29 -6.65 8.73
C TRP A 626 19.82 -7.87 9.49
N LYS A 627 19.85 -7.81 10.83
CA LYS A 627 20.19 -8.96 11.69
C LYS A 627 19.31 -10.18 11.38
N PHE A 628 18.00 -9.99 11.32
CA PHE A 628 17.05 -11.08 11.13
C PHE A 628 16.92 -11.58 9.68
N VAL A 629 17.20 -10.72 8.68
CA VAL A 629 17.18 -11.08 7.26
C VAL A 629 18.49 -11.73 6.80
N THR A 630 19.59 -11.53 7.52
CA THR A 630 20.86 -12.24 7.25
C THR A 630 20.63 -13.74 7.42
N PRO A 631 20.91 -14.58 6.40
CA PRO A 631 20.72 -16.03 6.52
C PRO A 631 21.62 -16.63 7.62
N HIS A 632 21.02 -17.47 8.45
CA HIS A 632 21.69 -18.18 9.54
C HIS A 632 21.93 -19.65 9.18
N LYS A 633 22.77 -20.32 9.97
CA LYS A 633 22.91 -21.78 10.03
C LYS A 633 22.65 -22.24 11.47
N LEU A 634 22.24 -23.49 11.62
CA LEU A 634 22.26 -24.22 12.89
C LEU A 634 23.66 -24.75 13.19
N THR A 635 24.01 -24.93 14.46
CA THR A 635 25.14 -25.79 14.84
C THR A 635 24.91 -27.20 14.30
N GLU A 636 25.92 -27.78 13.66
CA GLU A 636 25.91 -29.15 13.12
C GLU A 636 25.64 -30.23 14.20
N TYR A 637 25.78 -29.88 15.48
CA TYR A 637 25.54 -30.75 16.64
C TYR A 637 24.11 -30.66 17.20
N LEU A 638 23.32 -29.70 16.73
CA LEU A 638 21.91 -29.52 17.07
C LEU A 638 20.96 -30.07 15.98
N VAL A 639 21.47 -30.29 14.77
CA VAL A 639 20.73 -30.95 13.69
C VAL A 639 20.60 -32.44 14.01
N ILE A 640 19.36 -32.93 14.00
CA ILE A 640 19.05 -34.36 14.16
C ILE A 640 19.14 -35.00 12.76
N PRO A 641 19.99 -36.03 12.53
CA PRO A 641 20.05 -36.73 11.25
C PRO A 641 18.73 -37.44 10.94
N ASP A 642 18.41 -37.55 9.64
CA ASP A 642 17.23 -38.26 9.17
C ASP A 642 17.24 -39.74 9.59
N GLY A 643 16.05 -40.31 9.82
CA GLY A 643 15.88 -41.70 10.25
C GLY A 643 16.04 -41.97 11.76
N ILE A 644 16.50 -41.01 12.58
CA ILE A 644 16.57 -41.18 14.03
C ILE A 644 15.16 -41.13 14.65
N GLN A 645 14.76 -42.20 15.33
CA GLN A 645 13.47 -42.31 16.00
C GLN A 645 13.35 -41.35 17.20
N ARG A 646 12.13 -40.86 17.43
CA ARG A 646 11.80 -40.05 18.62
C ARG A 646 11.56 -40.93 19.84
N GLU A 647 12.15 -40.57 20.97
CA GLU A 647 12.02 -41.28 22.24
C GLU A 647 11.25 -40.45 23.26
N VAL A 648 10.32 -41.07 23.99
CA VAL A 648 9.47 -40.41 25.01
C VAL A 648 9.58 -41.04 26.41
N ASN A 649 10.35 -42.13 26.54
CA ASN A 649 10.51 -42.85 27.80
C ASN A 649 11.62 -42.22 28.65
N ASN A 650 11.38 -42.04 29.95
CA ASN A 650 12.35 -41.47 30.91
C ASN A 650 12.91 -40.09 30.54
N THR A 651 12.09 -39.24 29.89
CA THR A 651 12.45 -37.86 29.51
C THR A 651 13.03 -37.05 30.67
N GLU A 652 12.49 -37.15 31.88
CA GLU A 652 13.00 -36.45 33.07
C GLU A 652 14.44 -36.83 33.46
N THR A 653 14.90 -38.02 33.08
CA THR A 653 16.24 -38.54 33.39
C THR A 653 17.27 -38.14 32.34
N PHE A 654 16.90 -38.20 31.05
CA PHE A 654 17.81 -37.88 29.93
C PHE A 654 17.79 -36.39 29.55
N CYS A 655 16.70 -35.70 29.83
CA CYS A 655 16.47 -34.29 29.50
C CYS A 655 16.07 -33.48 30.74
N PRO A 656 16.95 -33.36 31.77
CA PRO A 656 16.59 -32.87 33.11
C PRO A 656 16.37 -31.34 33.21
N VAL A 657 16.26 -30.62 32.09
CA VAL A 657 16.15 -29.15 32.06
C VAL A 657 14.69 -28.72 32.26
N GLU A 658 14.42 -27.99 33.35
CA GLU A 658 13.07 -27.45 33.66
C GLU A 658 12.89 -25.99 33.20
N GLY A 659 13.97 -25.31 32.81
CA GLY A 659 13.90 -23.98 32.24
C GLY A 659 15.21 -23.40 31.75
N VAL A 660 15.08 -22.35 30.95
CA VAL A 660 16.17 -21.58 30.36
C VAL A 660 16.12 -20.14 30.86
N PHE A 661 17.30 -19.55 31.11
CA PHE A 661 17.47 -18.17 31.54
C PHE A 661 18.35 -17.42 30.53
N VAL A 662 17.74 -16.49 29.77
CA VAL A 662 18.37 -15.72 28.67
C VAL A 662 18.16 -14.23 28.90
N SER A 663 19.24 -13.44 28.89
CA SER A 663 19.26 -11.97 29.07
C SER A 663 18.28 -11.45 30.15
N HIS A 664 18.34 -12.06 31.33
CA HIS A 664 17.50 -11.77 32.50
C HIS A 664 15.98 -12.06 32.33
N ALA A 665 15.59 -12.90 31.38
CA ALA A 665 14.24 -13.46 31.25
C ALA A 665 14.25 -14.99 31.55
N TRP A 666 13.22 -15.46 32.25
CA TRP A 666 13.00 -16.88 32.54
C TRP A 666 12.00 -17.49 31.54
N TRP A 667 12.30 -18.69 31.06
CA TRP A 667 11.51 -19.43 30.08
C TRP A 667 11.25 -20.84 30.62
N ASN A 668 9.98 -21.22 30.75
CA ASN A 668 9.59 -22.58 31.14
C ASN A 668 9.91 -23.58 30.03
N ILE A 669 10.69 -24.62 30.31
CA ILE A 669 10.87 -25.73 29.37
C ILE A 669 9.94 -26.88 29.74
N GLU A 670 9.26 -27.42 28.74
CA GLU A 670 8.50 -28.67 28.85
C GLU A 670 9.03 -29.62 27.77
N ILE A 671 9.63 -30.74 28.20
CA ILE A 671 10.22 -31.74 27.31
C ILE A 671 9.11 -32.59 26.70
N THR A 672 9.17 -32.80 25.39
CA THR A 672 8.15 -33.60 24.67
C THR A 672 8.69 -34.93 24.18
N HIS A 673 9.96 -34.96 23.76
CA HIS A 673 10.67 -36.14 23.28
C HIS A 673 12.18 -35.84 23.18
N TYR A 674 13.00 -36.86 22.93
CA TYR A 674 14.42 -36.73 22.60
C TYR A 674 14.83 -37.66 21.46
N TYR A 675 16.07 -37.50 21.01
CA TYR A 675 16.71 -38.28 19.95
C TYR A 675 18.10 -38.71 20.42
N THR A 676 18.42 -40.00 20.29
CA THR A 676 19.76 -40.54 20.59
C THR A 676 20.61 -40.56 19.31
N VAL A 677 21.57 -39.63 19.22
CA VAL A 677 22.45 -39.43 18.06
C VAL A 677 23.88 -39.84 18.42
N GLY A 678 24.17 -41.13 18.26
CA GLY A 678 25.47 -41.71 18.61
C GLY A 678 25.72 -41.69 20.13
N GLN A 679 26.69 -40.89 20.58
CA GLN A 679 26.98 -40.67 22.01
C GLN A 679 26.33 -39.40 22.59
N ARG A 680 25.36 -38.79 21.87
CA ARG A 680 24.72 -37.53 22.24
C ARG A 680 23.21 -37.71 22.34
N GLN A 681 22.59 -36.98 23.25
CA GLN A 681 21.13 -36.87 23.33
C GLN A 681 20.73 -35.45 22.96
N ILE A 682 19.76 -35.33 22.05
CA ILE A 682 19.17 -34.07 21.60
C ILE A 682 17.73 -34.04 22.10
N CYS A 683 17.41 -33.11 22.98
CA CYS A 683 16.12 -33.01 23.67
C CYS A 683 15.23 -31.97 22.99
N HIS A 684 14.06 -32.35 22.45
CA HIS A 684 13.10 -31.41 21.89
C HIS A 684 12.15 -30.89 22.96
N PHE A 685 12.12 -29.56 23.08
CA PHE A 685 11.35 -28.83 24.09
C PHE A 685 10.36 -27.87 23.46
N VAL A 686 9.34 -27.54 24.24
CA VAL A 686 8.45 -26.40 23.99
C VAL A 686 8.57 -25.39 25.12
N ILE A 687 8.27 -24.11 24.82
CA ILE A 687 8.03 -23.09 25.85
C ILE A 687 6.55 -22.69 25.78
N PRO A 688 5.68 -23.29 26.62
CA PRO A 688 4.23 -23.09 26.61
C PRO A 688 3.78 -21.63 26.74
N GLN A 689 4.61 -20.79 27.36
CA GLN A 689 4.34 -19.38 27.63
C GLN A 689 4.35 -18.51 26.37
N TYR A 690 5.02 -18.94 25.28
CA TYR A 690 5.29 -18.12 24.11
C TYR A 690 5.15 -18.85 22.76
N ASN A 691 4.74 -20.12 22.74
CA ASN A 691 4.64 -20.94 21.51
C ASN A 691 5.98 -21.00 20.75
N ILE A 692 7.00 -21.39 21.49
CA ILE A 692 8.32 -21.71 20.98
C ILE A 692 8.50 -23.23 20.95
N HIS A 693 9.19 -23.71 19.93
CA HIS A 693 9.67 -25.08 19.81
C HIS A 693 11.17 -25.03 19.47
N GLY A 694 11.93 -26.02 19.91
CA GLY A 694 13.38 -26.06 19.72
C GLY A 694 14.02 -27.32 20.27
N ALA A 695 15.33 -27.44 20.09
CA ALA A 695 16.08 -28.57 20.63
C ALA A 695 17.38 -28.11 21.30
N TYR A 696 17.82 -28.87 22.31
CA TYR A 696 19.08 -28.64 23.01
C TYR A 696 19.93 -29.91 23.12
N ILE A 697 21.24 -29.71 23.26
CA ILE A 697 22.22 -30.72 23.62
C ILE A 697 22.76 -30.43 25.03
N LEU A 698 22.87 -31.48 25.85
CA LEU A 698 23.48 -31.43 27.18
C LEU A 698 24.82 -32.18 27.19
N GLY A 699 25.87 -31.55 27.69
CA GLY A 699 27.20 -32.14 27.80
C GLY A 699 27.36 -33.05 29.02
N THR A 700 27.95 -34.24 28.84
CA THR A 700 28.15 -35.24 29.91
C THR A 700 29.33 -34.95 30.84
N LYS A 701 30.09 -33.88 30.60
CA LYS A 701 31.24 -33.46 31.42
C LYS A 701 30.98 -32.09 32.03
N LYS A 702 31.47 -31.90 33.26
CA LYS A 702 31.49 -30.60 33.92
C LYS A 702 32.43 -29.64 33.18
N VAL A 703 32.04 -28.38 33.13
CA VAL A 703 32.77 -27.29 32.47
C VAL A 703 32.79 -26.06 33.37
N GLU A 704 33.68 -25.10 33.09
CA GLU A 704 33.65 -23.81 33.77
C GLU A 704 32.30 -23.10 33.52
N PRO A 705 31.71 -22.47 34.54
CA PRO A 705 30.40 -21.80 34.42
C PRO A 705 30.48 -20.61 33.47
N PHE A 706 29.42 -20.40 32.68
CA PHE A 706 29.30 -19.18 31.87
C PHE A 706 29.12 -17.94 32.77
N SER A 707 29.48 -16.76 32.28
CA SER A 707 29.41 -15.50 33.03
C SER A 707 27.98 -15.04 33.41
N THR A 708 26.96 -15.79 33.00
CA THR A 708 25.53 -15.62 33.31
C THR A 708 25.04 -16.56 34.41
N THR A 709 25.88 -17.50 34.83
CA THR A 709 25.55 -18.62 35.73
C THR A 709 25.85 -18.24 37.19
N PRO A 710 25.02 -18.62 38.18
CA PRO A 710 25.27 -18.29 39.58
C PRO A 710 26.56 -18.93 40.12
N GLU A 711 27.26 -18.24 41.01
CA GLU A 711 28.47 -18.76 41.69
C GLU A 711 28.19 -20.09 42.44
N SER A 712 26.98 -20.26 42.97
CA SER A 712 26.52 -21.51 43.60
C SER A 712 26.50 -22.72 42.67
N CYS A 713 26.46 -22.50 41.36
CA CYS A 713 26.46 -23.54 40.32
C CYS A 713 27.85 -23.83 39.75
N ALA A 714 28.91 -23.12 40.17
CA ALA A 714 30.23 -23.18 39.54
C ALA A 714 30.84 -24.60 39.51
N ASN A 715 30.60 -25.40 40.55
CA ASN A 715 31.11 -26.77 40.67
C ASN A 715 30.16 -27.86 40.11
N ASP A 716 28.99 -27.48 39.58
CA ASP A 716 27.95 -28.39 39.07
C ASP A 716 27.33 -27.89 37.74
N SER A 717 28.17 -27.22 36.94
CA SER A 717 27.84 -26.69 35.61
C SER A 717 28.25 -27.66 34.50
N PHE A 718 27.34 -27.91 33.57
CA PHE A 718 27.51 -28.77 32.39
C PHE A 718 27.30 -27.95 31.12
N TYR A 719 27.96 -28.34 30.02
CA TYR A 719 27.80 -27.62 28.74
C TYR A 719 26.36 -27.69 28.23
N PHE A 720 25.81 -26.56 27.77
CA PHE A 720 24.48 -26.48 27.18
C PHE A 720 24.51 -25.63 25.91
N GLU A 721 23.90 -26.14 24.84
CA GLU A 721 23.70 -25.42 23.58
C GLU A 721 22.31 -25.75 23.04
N HIS A 722 21.60 -24.75 22.51
CA HIS A 722 20.24 -24.92 21.98
C HIS A 722 19.95 -23.99 20.80
N TYR A 723 18.91 -24.34 20.04
CA TYR A 723 18.20 -23.40 19.17
C TYR A 723 16.71 -23.42 19.46
N PHE A 724 16.02 -22.37 19.08
CA PHE A 724 14.56 -22.37 19.04
C PHE A 724 13.96 -21.43 17.98
N TYR A 725 12.71 -21.71 17.63
CA TYR A 725 11.89 -20.88 16.77
C TYR A 725 10.63 -20.39 17.49
N HIS A 726 10.39 -19.08 17.43
CA HIS A 726 9.21 -18.42 17.97
C HIS A 726 8.27 -18.00 16.84
N GLY A 727 7.15 -18.70 16.65
CA GLY A 727 6.16 -18.36 15.63
C GLY A 727 5.64 -16.93 15.74
N SER A 728 5.52 -16.20 14.63
CA SER A 728 4.85 -14.90 14.59
C SER A 728 3.34 -15.06 14.32
N LEU A 729 2.60 -13.95 14.39
CA LEU A 729 1.28 -13.80 13.77
C LEU A 729 1.36 -13.82 12.23
N GLY A 730 2.55 -13.57 11.68
CA GLY A 730 2.87 -13.75 10.27
C GLY A 730 3.27 -15.18 9.89
N TYR A 731 3.63 -15.36 8.63
CA TYR A 731 3.96 -16.66 8.02
C TYR A 731 5.44 -17.04 8.22
N TYR A 732 6.00 -16.70 9.40
CA TYR A 732 7.42 -16.88 9.74
C TYR A 732 7.61 -16.92 11.27
N ALA A 733 8.80 -17.35 11.71
CA ALA A 733 9.25 -17.32 13.09
C ALA A 733 10.58 -16.58 13.23
N PHE A 734 10.82 -16.07 14.44
CA PHE A 734 12.13 -15.60 14.87
C PHE A 734 12.98 -16.79 15.34
N TYR A 735 14.23 -16.83 14.90
CA TYR A 735 15.24 -17.83 15.28
C TYR A 735 16.16 -17.28 16.37
N GLU A 736 16.39 -18.08 17.39
CA GLU A 736 17.46 -17.91 18.37
C GLU A 736 18.36 -19.16 18.34
N GLU A 737 19.65 -18.94 18.56
CA GLU A 737 20.60 -20.00 18.90
C GLU A 737 21.52 -19.51 20.00
N GLY A 738 21.66 -20.29 21.07
CA GLY A 738 22.28 -19.86 22.32
C GLY A 738 23.16 -20.94 22.95
N VAL A 739 24.25 -20.49 23.59
CA VAL A 739 25.24 -21.35 24.26
C VAL A 739 25.39 -20.90 25.71
N GLY A 740 25.57 -21.84 26.63
CA GLY A 740 25.62 -21.58 28.05
C GLY A 740 26.03 -22.79 28.88
N THR A 741 25.60 -22.80 30.14
CA THR A 741 25.77 -23.96 31.03
C THR A 741 24.49 -24.31 31.78
N PHE A 742 24.18 -25.60 31.82
CA PHE A 742 23.15 -26.18 32.68
C PHE A 742 23.69 -26.34 34.10
N CYS A 743 22.96 -25.82 35.08
CA CYS A 743 23.20 -26.09 36.49
C CYS A 743 22.30 -27.24 36.97
N ASN A 744 22.91 -28.31 37.43
CA ASN A 744 22.19 -29.51 37.87
C ASN A 744 21.53 -29.33 39.26
N LEU A 745 22.00 -28.37 40.08
CA LEU A 745 21.42 -28.06 41.40
C LEU A 745 20.04 -27.39 41.35
N ASP A 746 19.76 -26.59 40.30
CA ASP A 746 18.50 -25.84 40.14
C ASP A 746 17.76 -26.15 38.82
N LYS A 747 18.25 -27.17 38.10
CA LYS A 747 17.79 -27.63 36.78
C LYS A 747 17.63 -26.52 35.73
N THR A 748 18.40 -25.45 35.84
CA THR A 748 18.29 -24.27 34.96
C THR A 748 19.47 -24.20 33.99
N ALA A 749 19.18 -24.00 32.71
CA ALA A 749 20.18 -23.64 31.72
C ALA A 749 20.37 -22.11 31.65
N TYR A 750 21.58 -21.65 31.93
CA TYR A 750 21.96 -20.24 31.92
C TYR A 750 22.66 -19.91 30.60
N VAL A 751 21.96 -19.23 29.69
CA VAL A 751 22.28 -19.22 28.26
C VAL A 751 22.49 -17.81 27.72
N ARG A 752 23.46 -17.67 26.81
CA ARG A 752 23.76 -16.44 26.09
C ARG A 752 23.53 -16.65 24.59
N VAL A 753 22.74 -15.76 23.99
CA VAL A 753 22.40 -15.80 22.57
C VAL A 753 23.64 -15.56 21.71
N ARG A 754 23.86 -16.47 20.75
CA ARG A 754 24.97 -16.49 19.79
C ARG A 754 24.48 -16.12 18.39
N GLY A 755 23.41 -16.78 17.94
CA GLY A 755 22.76 -16.56 16.66
C GLY A 755 21.37 -15.93 16.81
N VAL A 756 21.00 -15.08 15.86
CA VAL A 756 19.60 -14.71 15.62
C VAL A 756 19.35 -14.64 14.13
N GLY A 757 18.11 -14.94 13.74
CA GLY A 757 17.67 -14.91 12.36
C GLY A 757 16.15 -14.97 12.29
N THR A 758 15.62 -15.20 11.10
CA THR A 758 14.22 -15.56 10.91
C THR A 758 14.16 -16.69 9.90
N LEU A 759 13.18 -17.56 10.01
CA LEU A 759 12.86 -18.55 9.00
C LEU A 759 11.36 -18.49 8.75
N ASP A 760 10.91 -18.80 7.56
CA ASP A 760 9.49 -18.74 7.17
C ASP A 760 8.65 -19.89 7.81
N ILE A 761 8.91 -20.22 9.08
CA ILE A 761 8.51 -21.42 9.86
C ILE A 761 7.45 -21.08 10.95
N ASN A 762 6.50 -21.97 11.31
CA ASN A 762 5.36 -21.68 12.24
C ASN A 762 4.46 -22.92 12.56
N GLY A 763 3.38 -22.75 13.31
CA GLY A 763 2.23 -23.69 13.37
C GLY A 763 2.52 -25.06 13.98
N ALA A 764 1.62 -26.04 13.78
CA ALA A 764 1.73 -27.37 14.41
C ALA A 764 3.03 -28.09 14.06
N ARG A 765 3.38 -27.98 12.78
CA ARG A 765 4.64 -28.41 12.22
C ARG A 765 5.88 -27.85 12.97
N LEU A 766 5.84 -26.65 13.58
CA LEU A 766 6.98 -26.06 14.33
C LEU A 766 7.57 -27.00 15.40
N ALA A 767 6.75 -27.92 15.91
CA ALA A 767 7.12 -28.99 16.85
C ALA A 767 7.86 -30.18 16.21
N HIS A 768 8.23 -30.10 14.93
CA HIS A 768 8.82 -31.16 14.11
C HIS A 768 10.06 -30.67 13.33
N ASP A 769 10.58 -29.47 13.61
CA ASP A 769 11.85 -29.01 12.99
C ASP A 769 13.04 -29.75 13.60
N THR A 770 13.53 -30.79 12.90
CA THR A 770 14.76 -31.52 13.22
C THR A 770 16.04 -30.72 12.93
N GLY A 771 15.91 -29.57 12.27
CA GLY A 771 17.03 -28.76 11.80
C GLY A 771 17.56 -29.18 10.43
N ASP A 772 18.46 -28.39 9.85
CA ASP A 772 19.24 -28.77 8.67
C ASP A 772 20.57 -28.01 8.63
N PHE A 773 21.53 -28.52 7.85
CA PHE A 773 22.86 -27.92 7.65
C PHE A 773 22.86 -26.71 6.67
N GLY A 774 21.69 -26.30 6.17
CA GLY A 774 21.52 -25.27 5.14
C GLY A 774 21.46 -23.84 5.68
N TYR A 775 21.54 -22.88 4.76
CA TYR A 775 21.28 -21.47 5.11
C TYR A 775 19.78 -21.20 5.17
N ARG A 776 19.32 -20.83 6.35
CA ARG A 776 17.92 -20.56 6.72
C ARG A 776 17.69 -19.04 6.76
N CYS A 777 16.57 -18.57 6.21
CA CYS A 777 16.16 -17.16 6.21
C CYS A 777 14.64 -17.03 6.01
N SER A 778 14.05 -15.90 6.40
CA SER A 778 12.64 -15.56 6.09
C SER A 778 12.56 -14.51 4.98
N TYR A 779 11.96 -14.89 3.86
CA TYR A 779 11.63 -13.97 2.78
C TYR A 779 10.45 -13.06 3.14
N TRP A 780 9.56 -13.49 4.04
CA TRP A 780 8.43 -12.67 4.49
C TRP A 780 8.79 -11.61 5.50
N TYR A 781 9.62 -11.93 6.49
CA TYR A 781 10.25 -10.94 7.34
C TYR A 781 11.09 -9.97 6.49
N GLY A 782 11.86 -10.54 5.54
CA GLY A 782 12.56 -9.82 4.48
C GLY A 782 11.70 -8.76 3.81
N LEU A 783 10.53 -9.13 3.27
CA LEU A 783 9.68 -8.16 2.58
C LEU A 783 8.92 -7.23 3.53
N PHE A 784 8.21 -7.73 4.55
CA PHE A 784 7.42 -6.84 5.40
C PHE A 784 8.30 -5.83 6.14
N GLY A 785 9.49 -6.24 6.58
CA GLY A 785 10.53 -5.35 7.08
C GLY A 785 11.04 -4.36 6.03
N ALA A 786 11.32 -4.79 4.80
CA ALA A 786 11.73 -3.89 3.71
C ALA A 786 10.64 -2.86 3.35
N VAL A 787 9.38 -3.27 3.26
CA VAL A 787 8.22 -2.41 3.00
C VAL A 787 8.07 -1.38 4.11
N TRP A 788 8.21 -1.79 5.36
CA TRP A 788 8.12 -0.91 6.52
C TRP A 788 9.31 0.05 6.64
N ILE A 789 10.54 -0.39 6.36
CA ILE A 789 11.72 0.48 6.27
C ILE A 789 11.59 1.46 5.11
N CYS A 790 11.09 1.03 3.95
CA CYS A 790 10.76 1.93 2.84
C CYS A 790 9.71 2.96 3.26
N TYR A 791 8.67 2.55 3.99
CA TYR A 791 7.65 3.46 4.51
C TYR A 791 8.24 4.48 5.51
N ARG A 792 9.03 4.05 6.49
CA ARG A 792 9.72 4.91 7.45
C ARG A 792 10.70 5.87 6.76
N THR A 793 11.48 5.38 5.79
CA THR A 793 12.38 6.19 4.94
C THR A 793 11.61 7.24 4.14
N MET A 794 10.45 6.87 3.60
CA MET A 794 9.52 7.79 2.94
C MET A 794 8.94 8.84 3.91
N MET A 795 8.59 8.48 5.14
CA MET A 795 8.17 9.43 6.19
C MET A 795 9.28 10.43 6.52
N LEU A 796 10.53 9.95 6.59
CA LEU A 796 11.69 10.79 6.87
C LEU A 796 12.02 11.74 5.72
N ARG A 797 11.84 11.28 4.47
CA ARG A 797 11.93 12.14 3.29
C ARG A 797 10.79 13.17 3.22
N LYS A 798 9.58 12.82 3.68
CA LYS A 798 8.48 13.77 3.91
C LYS A 798 8.88 14.82 4.94
N SER A 799 9.30 14.41 6.14
CA SER A 799 9.61 15.32 7.24
C SER A 799 10.80 16.22 6.91
N TYR A 800 11.84 15.72 6.22
CA TYR A 800 12.93 16.54 5.68
C TYR A 800 12.41 17.71 4.83
N ILE A 801 11.51 17.43 3.89
CA ILE A 801 10.95 18.42 2.97
C ILE A 801 10.02 19.40 3.71
N LEU A 802 9.36 18.97 4.79
CA LEU A 802 8.55 19.84 5.65
C LEU A 802 9.44 20.75 6.52
N CYS A 803 10.36 20.19 7.30
CA CYS A 803 11.36 20.90 8.11
C CYS A 803 12.17 21.91 7.28
N LYS A 804 12.61 21.53 6.07
CA LYS A 804 13.36 22.41 5.16
C LYS A 804 12.50 23.55 4.57
N GLN A 805 11.19 23.34 4.38
CA GLN A 805 10.26 24.39 3.95
C GLN A 805 9.88 25.32 5.11
N TYR A 806 9.62 24.77 6.29
CA TYR A 806 9.23 25.56 7.46
C TYR A 806 10.39 26.40 7.97
N GLY A 807 11.58 25.81 8.14
CA GLY A 807 12.81 26.55 8.43
C GLY A 807 13.05 27.69 7.44
N ARG A 808 13.03 27.41 6.12
CA ARG A 808 13.13 28.47 5.09
C ARG A 808 12.05 29.56 5.16
N ARG A 809 10.87 29.28 5.74
CA ARG A 809 9.83 30.30 5.97
C ARG A 809 10.14 31.12 7.22
N CYS A 810 10.55 30.49 8.32
CA CYS A 810 11.04 31.17 9.52
C CYS A 810 12.25 32.06 9.19
N ASP A 811 13.27 31.54 8.50
CA ASP A 811 14.43 32.28 7.99
C ASP A 811 14.01 33.58 7.25
N ARG A 812 13.01 33.49 6.36
CA ARG A 812 12.47 34.63 5.57
C ARG A 812 11.63 35.63 6.36
N MET A 813 11.17 35.27 7.56
CA MET A 813 10.42 36.14 8.48
C MET A 813 11.32 36.63 9.62
N ASN A 814 12.64 36.39 9.54
CA ASN A 814 13.63 36.63 10.60
C ASN A 814 13.30 35.94 11.94
N GLU A 815 12.60 34.80 11.86
CA GLU A 815 12.03 34.08 13.00
C GLU A 815 12.94 32.92 13.43
N LYS A 816 13.31 32.89 14.72
CA LYS A 816 14.22 31.89 15.31
C LYS A 816 13.41 30.75 15.94
N LEU A 817 13.83 29.50 15.74
CA LEU A 817 13.17 28.33 16.33
C LEU A 817 14.00 27.73 17.48
N ARG A 818 13.39 27.58 18.66
CA ARG A 818 14.00 26.90 19.82
C ARG A 818 14.04 25.38 19.59
N ARG A 819 15.01 24.69 20.21
CA ARG A 819 15.22 23.22 20.08
C ARG A 819 13.94 22.42 20.38
N LYS A 820 13.22 22.73 21.47
CA LYS A 820 11.94 22.07 21.82
C LYS A 820 10.91 22.20 20.69
N ASN A 821 10.72 23.42 20.19
CA ASN A 821 9.75 23.73 19.13
C ASN A 821 10.10 23.00 17.81
N ALA A 822 11.40 22.85 17.51
CA ALA A 822 11.89 22.09 16.37
C ALA A 822 11.62 20.58 16.49
N VAL A 823 11.76 19.99 17.70
CA VAL A 823 11.48 18.57 17.96
C VAL A 823 9.99 18.27 17.79
N VAL A 824 9.10 19.09 18.36
CA VAL A 824 7.65 18.96 18.21
C VAL A 824 7.22 19.05 16.74
N PHE A 825 7.74 20.05 16.01
CA PHE A 825 7.44 20.20 14.58
C PHE A 825 7.91 18.99 13.76
N MET A 826 9.11 18.47 14.06
CA MET A 826 9.66 17.27 13.43
C MET A 826 8.79 16.03 13.72
N GLN A 827 8.29 15.87 14.95
CA GLN A 827 7.47 14.72 15.35
C GLN A 827 6.06 14.74 14.71
N GLU A 828 5.37 15.90 14.65
CA GLU A 828 4.13 16.02 13.85
C GLU A 828 4.40 15.76 12.34
N CYS A 829 5.54 16.24 11.82
CA CYS A 829 5.96 15.94 10.45
C CYS A 829 6.29 14.46 10.18
N MET A 830 6.51 13.66 11.23
CA MET A 830 6.73 12.21 11.18
C MET A 830 5.48 11.38 11.52
N ARG A 831 4.29 11.99 11.59
CA ARG A 831 3.05 11.24 11.85
C ARG A 831 2.90 10.07 10.86
N LEU A 832 2.66 8.88 11.43
CA LEU A 832 2.54 7.61 10.73
C LEU A 832 1.25 7.51 9.92
N SER A 833 0.17 8.07 10.46
CA SER A 833 -1.07 8.35 9.75
C SER A 833 -1.07 9.77 9.16
N ALA A 834 -2.01 10.04 8.25
CA ALA A 834 -2.35 11.39 7.81
C ALA A 834 -3.75 11.81 8.26
N HIS A 835 -4.04 13.10 8.09
CA HIS A 835 -5.42 13.56 8.02
C HIS A 835 -6.18 12.81 6.91
N GLY A 836 -7.48 12.53 7.12
CA GLY A 836 -8.30 11.75 6.18
C GLY A 836 -8.10 10.23 6.18
N THR A 837 -7.20 9.70 7.03
CA THR A 837 -6.96 8.25 7.14
C THR A 837 -8.19 7.48 7.67
N THR A 838 -8.47 6.33 7.07
CA THR A 838 -9.52 5.36 7.45
C THR A 838 -9.00 4.25 8.37
N ASN A 839 -9.87 3.59 9.15
CA ASN A 839 -9.44 2.61 10.17
C ASN A 839 -8.87 1.30 9.63
N TYR A 840 -9.36 0.77 8.50
CA TYR A 840 -8.71 -0.35 7.78
C TYR A 840 -7.20 -0.15 7.67
N HIS A 841 -6.77 1.07 7.40
CA HIS A 841 -5.37 1.37 7.22
C HIS A 841 -4.60 1.68 8.51
N ARG A 842 -5.26 2.21 9.54
CA ARG A 842 -4.66 2.31 10.87
C ARG A 842 -4.32 0.90 11.39
N LEU A 843 -5.15 -0.09 11.06
CA LEU A 843 -4.85 -1.51 11.30
C LEU A 843 -3.65 -2.02 10.48
N VAL A 844 -3.53 -1.69 9.19
CA VAL A 844 -2.33 -2.05 8.39
C VAL A 844 -1.04 -1.43 8.98
N MET A 845 -1.08 -0.19 9.48
CA MET A 845 0.07 0.37 10.21
C MET A 845 0.27 -0.24 11.59
N MET A 846 -0.81 -0.67 12.26
CA MET A 846 -0.73 -1.40 13.52
C MET A 846 0.05 -2.70 13.33
N TYR A 847 -0.28 -3.45 12.28
CA TYR A 847 0.37 -4.71 11.96
C TYR A 847 1.90 -4.53 11.78
N LEU A 848 2.33 -3.58 10.95
CA LEU A 848 3.77 -3.30 10.77
C LEU A 848 4.47 -2.75 12.03
N LEU A 849 3.73 -2.05 12.91
CA LEU A 849 4.22 -1.64 14.22
C LEU A 849 4.37 -2.83 15.18
N LEU A 850 3.45 -3.80 15.16
CA LEU A 850 3.47 -4.99 16.00
C LEU A 850 4.58 -5.96 15.59
N GLU A 851 4.76 -6.23 14.29
CA GLU A 851 5.89 -7.05 13.79
C GLU A 851 7.25 -6.41 14.14
N SER A 852 7.31 -5.06 14.18
CA SER A 852 8.49 -4.33 14.67
C SER A 852 8.66 -4.42 16.19
N LEU A 853 7.55 -4.42 16.94
CA LEU A 853 7.56 -4.59 18.40
C LEU A 853 8.08 -6.00 18.77
N MET A 854 7.68 -7.04 18.03
CA MET A 854 8.18 -8.41 18.19
C MET A 854 9.65 -8.51 17.81
N SER A 855 10.06 -7.91 16.68
CA SER A 855 11.48 -7.79 16.30
C SER A 855 12.32 -7.15 17.41
N ASP A 856 11.84 -6.04 17.97
CA ASP A 856 12.54 -5.30 19.01
C ASP A 856 12.56 -6.04 20.35
N LEU A 857 11.51 -6.80 20.68
CA LEU A 857 11.43 -7.63 21.87
C LEU A 857 12.39 -8.83 21.79
N PHE A 858 12.43 -9.50 20.63
CA PHE A 858 13.30 -10.66 20.40
C PHE A 858 14.78 -10.25 20.37
N LEU A 859 15.13 -9.10 19.78
CA LEU A 859 16.49 -8.56 19.82
C LEU A 859 16.95 -8.06 21.19
N LEU A 860 16.01 -7.78 22.09
CA LEU A 860 16.25 -7.35 23.47
C LEU A 860 16.58 -8.56 24.34
N ILE A 861 15.92 -9.70 24.11
CA ILE A 861 16.28 -11.01 24.70
C ILE A 861 17.63 -11.48 24.13
N ALA A 862 17.91 -11.20 22.86
CA ALA A 862 19.11 -11.66 22.16
C ALA A 862 20.37 -10.79 22.27
N GLN A 863 20.40 -9.75 23.12
CA GLN A 863 21.55 -8.84 23.24
C GLN A 863 21.73 -8.32 24.67
N ASP A 864 22.98 -8.29 25.14
CA ASP A 864 23.32 -7.77 26.47
C ASP A 864 23.94 -6.35 26.43
N GLY A 865 24.07 -5.74 27.61
CA GLY A 865 24.85 -4.53 27.82
C GLY A 865 24.31 -3.27 27.12
N ILE A 866 25.17 -2.58 26.37
CA ILE A 866 24.82 -1.31 25.70
C ILE A 866 23.83 -1.55 24.53
N LEU A 867 23.85 -2.73 23.93
CA LEU A 867 23.01 -3.04 22.77
C LEU A 867 21.55 -3.24 23.15
N SER A 868 21.23 -3.96 24.23
CA SER A 868 19.84 -4.00 24.74
C SER A 868 19.36 -2.64 25.21
N ARG A 869 20.22 -1.80 25.83
CA ARG A 869 19.85 -0.42 26.18
C ARG A 869 19.41 0.43 24.97
N LEU A 870 20.03 0.24 23.80
CA LEU A 870 19.56 0.85 22.54
C LEU A 870 18.27 0.19 22.02
N GLN A 871 18.13 -1.12 22.22
CA GLN A 871 16.98 -1.90 21.76
C GLN A 871 15.69 -1.57 22.54
N TYR A 872 15.79 -1.34 23.86
CA TYR A 872 14.70 -0.84 24.71
C TYR A 872 14.16 0.53 24.24
N LEU A 873 15.02 1.40 23.67
CA LEU A 873 14.58 2.69 23.10
C LEU A 873 13.77 2.51 21.81
N SER A 874 14.13 1.54 20.96
CA SER A 874 13.35 1.19 19.76
C SER A 874 11.99 0.59 20.16
N LEU A 875 11.99 -0.35 21.11
CA LEU A 875 10.77 -0.97 21.65
C LEU A 875 9.81 0.10 22.19
N GLY A 876 10.29 1.02 23.03
CA GLY A 876 9.49 2.12 23.58
C GLY A 876 8.90 3.04 22.51
N TYR A 877 9.66 3.34 21.46
CA TYR A 877 9.21 4.16 20.33
C TYR A 877 8.15 3.44 19.46
N ASN A 878 8.30 2.15 19.19
CA ASN A 878 7.31 1.36 18.47
C ASN A 878 6.03 1.15 19.31
N LEU A 879 6.15 0.90 20.61
CA LEU A 879 5.01 0.80 21.55
C LEU A 879 4.24 2.13 21.68
N ALA A 880 4.94 3.28 21.73
CA ALA A 880 4.32 4.59 21.65
C ALA A 880 3.62 4.85 20.29
N GLY A 881 4.12 4.23 19.22
CA GLY A 881 3.47 4.16 17.91
C GLY A 881 2.15 3.39 17.95
N VAL A 882 2.14 2.18 18.52
CA VAL A 882 0.95 1.32 18.72
C VAL A 882 -0.10 2.07 19.54
N LEU A 883 0.26 2.58 20.72
CA LEU A 883 -0.65 3.29 21.62
C LEU A 883 -1.29 4.53 20.94
N SER A 884 -0.49 5.28 20.18
CA SER A 884 -1.00 6.43 19.40
C SER A 884 -1.90 6.02 18.25
N MET A 885 -1.63 4.91 17.56
CA MET A 885 -2.45 4.43 16.45
C MET A 885 -3.79 3.86 16.95
N LEU A 886 -3.78 3.19 18.12
CA LEU A 886 -4.99 2.68 18.78
C LEU A 886 -5.90 3.85 19.18
N PHE A 887 -5.35 4.86 19.84
CA PHE A 887 -6.13 6.04 20.20
C PHE A 887 -6.71 6.77 18.98
N GLU A 888 -5.97 6.87 17.86
CA GLU A 888 -6.55 7.43 16.63
C GLU A 888 -7.70 6.60 16.03
N ILE A 889 -7.66 5.27 16.15
CA ILE A 889 -8.78 4.40 15.75
C ILE A 889 -10.00 4.75 16.60
N PHE A 890 -9.88 4.75 17.93
CA PHE A 890 -10.97 5.12 18.84
C PHE A 890 -11.47 6.57 18.64
N GLU A 891 -10.56 7.54 18.50
CA GLU A 891 -10.88 8.97 18.28
C GLU A 891 -11.69 9.15 16.98
N SER A 892 -11.37 8.40 15.93
CA SER A 892 -12.07 8.46 14.63
C SER A 892 -13.37 7.66 14.55
N MET A 893 -13.65 6.78 15.51
CA MET A 893 -14.96 6.09 15.62
C MET A 893 -15.99 6.91 16.41
N HIS A 894 -15.60 8.07 16.97
CA HIS A 894 -16.45 8.97 17.74
C HIS A 894 -17.09 8.36 19.01
N TRP A 895 -16.52 7.25 19.52
CA TRP A 895 -17.02 6.54 20.72
C TRP A 895 -16.78 7.28 22.05
N VAL A 896 -16.05 8.41 22.04
CA VAL A 896 -15.61 9.12 23.25
C VAL A 896 -16.08 10.58 23.21
N LYS A 897 -16.74 11.05 24.28
CA LYS A 897 -17.19 12.44 24.43
C LYS A 897 -16.01 13.43 24.44
N GLU A 898 -16.19 14.63 23.91
CA GLU A 898 -15.13 15.64 23.71
C GLU A 898 -14.27 15.91 24.96
N ASN A 899 -14.89 16.12 26.13
CA ASN A 899 -14.16 16.36 27.37
C ASN A 899 -13.27 15.17 27.77
N THR A 900 -13.77 13.95 27.61
CA THR A 900 -13.02 12.71 27.87
C THR A 900 -11.92 12.49 26.83
N ARG A 901 -12.18 12.81 25.55
CA ARG A 901 -11.20 12.80 24.46
C ARG A 901 -10.03 13.72 24.78
N LEU A 902 -10.29 14.96 25.17
CA LEU A 902 -9.29 15.96 25.52
C LEU A 902 -8.50 15.56 26.76
N LEU A 903 -9.16 15.06 27.81
CA LEU A 903 -8.51 14.55 29.03
C LEU A 903 -7.53 13.42 28.72
N LEU A 904 -7.95 12.39 27.97
CA LEU A 904 -7.08 11.30 27.52
C LEU A 904 -5.92 11.80 26.65
N LYS A 905 -6.19 12.75 25.73
CA LYS A 905 -5.17 13.32 24.84
C LYS A 905 -4.12 14.15 25.60
N ARG A 906 -4.50 14.85 26.67
CA ARG A 906 -3.57 15.59 27.54
C ARG A 906 -2.80 14.67 28.52
N LEU A 907 -3.41 13.60 29.03
CA LEU A 907 -2.79 12.64 29.95
C LEU A 907 -1.80 11.69 29.28
N LEU A 908 -2.15 11.10 28.13
CA LEU A 908 -1.40 10.00 27.51
C LEU A 908 -0.56 10.45 26.30
N PHE A 909 -0.96 11.54 25.66
CA PHE A 909 -0.44 11.98 24.36
C PHE A 909 0.14 13.39 24.42
N SER A 910 0.94 13.69 25.45
CA SER A 910 1.69 14.95 25.58
C SER A 910 3.13 14.84 25.06
N TYR A 911 3.64 15.87 24.40
CA TYR A 911 5.00 15.90 23.85
C TYR A 911 6.08 15.90 24.93
N GLU A 912 5.86 16.60 26.04
CA GLU A 912 6.81 16.63 27.16
C GLU A 912 6.97 15.26 27.84
N THR A 913 5.87 14.52 28.01
CA THR A 913 5.87 13.28 28.80
C THR A 913 5.93 12.00 27.97
N SER A 914 5.66 12.06 26.66
CA SER A 914 5.86 10.90 25.77
C SER A 914 7.34 10.54 25.68
N LEU A 915 8.22 11.51 25.42
CA LEU A 915 9.66 11.27 25.32
C LEU A 915 10.27 10.85 26.66
N LEU A 916 9.93 11.54 27.75
CA LEU A 916 10.37 11.16 29.10
C LEU A 916 9.85 9.77 29.49
N GLY A 917 8.59 9.47 29.18
CA GLY A 917 7.98 8.17 29.41
C GLY A 917 8.60 7.06 28.58
N GLU A 918 8.97 7.32 27.32
CA GLU A 918 9.70 6.38 26.46
C GLU A 918 11.10 6.08 27.02
N PHE A 919 11.85 7.10 27.49
CA PHE A 919 13.16 6.90 28.14
C PHE A 919 13.07 6.18 29.49
N LEU A 920 12.14 6.58 30.37
CA LEU A 920 11.95 5.93 31.67
C LEU A 920 11.43 4.50 31.54
N SER A 921 10.51 4.25 30.59
CA SER A 921 10.05 2.89 30.28
C SER A 921 11.22 2.06 29.76
N ALA A 922 12.02 2.58 28.80
CA ALA A 922 13.19 1.86 28.29
C ALA A 922 14.22 1.51 29.39
N GLY A 923 14.46 2.41 30.36
CA GLY A 923 15.38 2.16 31.48
C GLY A 923 14.83 1.19 32.55
N LEU A 924 13.50 1.15 32.74
CA LEU A 924 12.85 0.33 33.77
C LEU A 924 12.25 -0.97 33.22
N MET A 925 12.12 -1.12 31.90
CA MET A 925 11.59 -2.31 31.21
C MET A 925 12.28 -3.60 31.68
N GLN A 926 13.62 -3.57 31.82
CA GLN A 926 14.42 -4.69 32.29
C GLN A 926 14.00 -5.16 33.70
N HIS A 927 13.61 -4.23 34.58
CA HIS A 927 13.12 -4.54 35.92
C HIS A 927 11.72 -5.15 35.89
N TYR A 928 10.87 -4.71 34.95
CA TYR A 928 9.54 -5.30 34.75
C TYR A 928 9.62 -6.73 34.20
N LEU A 929 10.50 -7.00 33.22
CA LEU A 929 10.76 -8.36 32.74
C LEU A 929 11.34 -9.25 33.84
N THR A 930 12.31 -8.73 34.62
CA THR A 930 12.85 -9.43 35.80
C THR A 930 11.77 -9.72 36.87
N TRP A 931 10.75 -8.87 36.97
CA TRP A 931 9.61 -9.07 37.87
C TRP A 931 8.63 -10.14 37.37
N ILE A 932 8.39 -10.24 36.05
CA ILE A 932 7.60 -11.34 35.45
C ILE A 932 8.20 -12.70 35.81
N ASN A 933 9.53 -12.85 35.76
CA ASN A 933 10.22 -14.10 36.14
C ASN A 933 9.94 -14.56 37.58
N ARG A 934 9.60 -13.61 38.47
CA ARG A 934 9.30 -13.86 39.89
C ARG A 934 7.82 -14.14 40.16
N SER A 935 6.98 -14.11 39.12
CA SER A 935 5.55 -14.39 39.21
C SER A 935 5.23 -15.89 39.12
N SER A 936 3.98 -16.25 39.38
CA SER A 936 3.47 -17.62 39.26
C SER A 936 3.49 -18.18 37.83
N LEU A 937 3.82 -17.39 36.80
CA LEU A 937 4.00 -17.87 35.42
C LEU A 937 5.01 -19.02 35.31
N ARG A 938 6.02 -19.09 36.20
CA ARG A 938 6.96 -20.23 36.26
C ARG A 938 6.25 -21.57 36.53
N ARG A 939 5.07 -21.58 37.16
CA ARG A 939 4.28 -22.80 37.47
C ARG A 939 3.09 -23.01 36.52
N SER A 940 3.06 -22.37 35.36
CA SER A 940 1.88 -22.37 34.48
C SER A 940 1.74 -23.56 33.51
N GLY A 941 2.70 -24.50 33.48
CA GLY A 941 2.69 -25.67 32.57
C GLY A 941 1.36 -26.44 32.55
N PRO A 942 0.83 -26.92 33.70
CA PRO A 942 -0.43 -27.64 33.74
C PRO A 942 -1.63 -26.86 33.19
N THR A 943 -1.67 -25.54 33.41
CA THR A 943 -2.70 -24.65 32.85
C THR A 943 -2.54 -24.48 31.34
N ALA A 944 -1.31 -24.41 30.86
CA ALA A 944 -1.00 -24.29 29.44
C ALA A 944 -1.37 -25.56 28.67
N LEU A 945 -1.08 -26.74 29.24
CA LEU A 945 -1.48 -28.04 28.72
C LEU A 945 -3.01 -28.18 28.65
N ALA A 946 -3.72 -27.78 29.73
CA ALA A 946 -5.18 -27.86 29.82
C ALA A 946 -5.95 -26.90 28.88
N VAL A 947 -5.31 -25.85 28.37
CA VAL A 947 -5.95 -24.79 27.55
C VAL A 947 -5.39 -24.71 26.12
N SER A 948 -4.33 -25.47 25.81
CA SER A 948 -3.46 -25.38 24.62
C SER A 948 -2.40 -24.28 24.69
N TYR A 949 -1.16 -24.64 24.33
CA TYR A 949 0.01 -23.77 24.25
C TYR A 949 -0.17 -22.56 23.32
N TYR A 950 -0.98 -22.67 22.25
CA TYR A 950 -1.29 -21.53 21.39
C TYR A 950 -2.11 -20.45 22.12
N VAL A 951 -3.11 -20.88 22.89
CA VAL A 951 -3.98 -19.97 23.67
C VAL A 951 -3.21 -19.44 24.87
N TRP A 952 -2.42 -20.27 25.54
CA TRP A 952 -1.57 -19.84 26.65
C TRP A 952 -0.46 -18.87 26.20
N SER A 953 0.12 -19.07 25.00
CA SER A 953 1.04 -18.11 24.40
C SER A 953 0.39 -16.76 24.12
N LEU A 954 -0.85 -16.74 23.62
CA LEU A 954 -1.60 -15.49 23.43
C LEU A 954 -1.82 -14.77 24.78
N ILE A 955 -2.04 -15.52 25.86
CA ILE A 955 -2.15 -14.98 27.23
C ILE A 955 -0.79 -14.46 27.73
N GLY A 956 0.31 -15.19 27.53
CA GLY A 956 1.67 -14.77 27.91
C GLY A 956 2.11 -13.50 27.19
N HIS A 957 1.95 -13.45 25.86
CA HIS A 957 2.11 -12.25 25.04
C HIS A 957 1.19 -11.11 25.51
N GLY A 958 -0.06 -11.43 25.84
CA GLY A 958 -1.03 -10.49 26.39
C GLY A 958 -0.53 -9.84 27.70
N ILE A 959 -0.03 -10.64 28.64
CA ILE A 959 0.52 -10.16 29.92
C ILE A 959 1.70 -9.20 29.67
N ILE A 960 2.64 -9.56 28.80
CA ILE A 960 3.77 -8.69 28.45
C ILE A 960 3.26 -7.40 27.79
N VAL A 961 2.52 -7.48 26.68
CA VAL A 961 2.14 -6.30 25.90
C VAL A 961 1.20 -5.38 26.67
N LEU A 962 0.22 -5.91 27.41
CA LEU A 962 -0.70 -5.11 28.23
C LEU A 962 0.01 -4.53 29.46
N GLY A 963 0.89 -5.29 30.11
CA GLY A 963 1.66 -4.82 31.26
C GLY A 963 2.66 -3.72 30.89
N LEU A 964 3.40 -3.89 29.79
CA LEU A 964 4.25 -2.84 29.22
C LEU A 964 3.45 -1.59 28.82
N THR A 965 2.28 -1.77 28.20
CA THR A 965 1.38 -0.67 27.84
C THR A 965 0.87 0.07 29.09
N GLY A 966 0.44 -0.67 30.12
CA GLY A 966 0.00 -0.14 31.40
C GLY A 966 1.12 0.63 32.12
N PHE A 967 2.33 0.10 32.14
CA PHE A 967 3.50 0.74 32.72
C PHE A 967 3.85 2.07 32.02
N VAL A 968 3.87 2.08 30.69
CA VAL A 968 4.03 3.29 29.86
C VAL A 968 2.92 4.32 30.16
N ILE A 969 1.67 3.86 30.32
CA ILE A 969 0.52 4.71 30.69
C ILE A 969 0.71 5.32 32.09
N CYS A 970 1.07 4.52 33.10
CA CYS A 970 1.31 4.99 34.46
C CYS A 970 2.42 6.05 34.52
N ILE A 971 3.57 5.80 33.86
CA ILE A 971 4.66 6.79 33.80
C ILE A 971 4.19 8.08 33.10
N ARG A 972 3.45 7.99 31.99
CA ARG A 972 2.92 9.16 31.28
C ARG A 972 1.96 9.97 32.15
N VAL A 973 0.98 9.32 32.79
CA VAL A 973 -0.02 9.97 33.66
C VAL A 973 0.65 10.69 34.84
N THR A 974 1.53 10.00 35.57
CA THR A 974 2.26 10.58 36.71
C THR A 974 3.16 11.74 36.27
N SER A 975 3.88 11.57 35.15
CA SER A 975 4.70 12.64 34.58
C SER A 975 3.86 13.86 34.15
N VAL A 976 2.66 13.65 33.61
CA VAL A 976 1.75 14.74 33.23
C VAL A 976 1.22 15.48 34.45
N ALA A 977 0.79 14.76 35.50
CA ALA A 977 0.31 15.35 36.73
C ALA A 977 1.40 16.23 37.38
N ILE A 978 2.61 15.69 37.54
CA ILE A 978 3.76 16.43 38.08
C ILE A 978 4.11 17.64 37.19
N TYR A 979 4.14 17.45 35.86
CA TYR A 979 4.50 18.53 34.94
C TYR A 979 3.47 19.66 34.91
N THR A 980 2.17 19.35 34.91
CA THR A 980 1.10 20.37 34.96
C THR A 980 1.05 21.08 36.31
N TRP A 981 1.27 20.36 37.41
CA TRP A 981 1.42 20.96 38.73
C TRP A 981 2.62 21.93 38.80
N TRP A 982 3.79 21.52 38.30
CA TRP A 982 4.99 22.36 38.31
C TRP A 982 4.89 23.57 37.37
N ALA A 983 4.42 23.37 36.15
CA ALA A 983 4.42 24.39 35.09
C ALA A 983 3.21 25.36 35.12
N HIS A 984 2.06 24.93 35.64
CA HIS A 984 0.81 25.71 35.65
C HIS A 984 0.18 25.87 37.05
N ARG A 985 0.72 25.23 38.09
CA ARG A 985 0.18 25.24 39.48
C ARG A 985 -1.27 24.75 39.60
N THR A 986 -1.79 24.06 38.58
CA THR A 986 -3.14 23.48 38.61
C THR A 986 -3.29 22.30 37.66
N LEU A 987 -4.06 21.30 38.08
CA LEU A 987 -4.45 20.16 37.24
C LEU A 987 -5.67 20.48 36.36
N LYS A 988 -6.35 21.64 36.54
CA LYS A 988 -7.50 22.05 35.72
C LYS A 988 -7.16 22.18 34.22
N VAL A 989 -5.88 22.39 33.88
CA VAL A 989 -5.34 22.33 32.51
C VAL A 989 -5.66 21.01 31.80
N LEU A 990 -5.85 19.90 32.54
CA LEU A 990 -6.14 18.58 31.95
C LEU A 990 -7.60 18.45 31.47
N THR A 991 -8.55 19.20 32.05
CA THR A 991 -9.99 19.08 31.77
C THR A 991 -10.62 20.32 31.12
N ALA A 992 -10.00 21.50 31.21
CA ALA A 992 -10.55 22.74 30.67
C ALA A 992 -10.72 22.73 29.14
N SER A 993 -11.78 23.35 28.63
CA SER A 993 -12.00 23.47 27.18
C SER A 993 -11.00 24.44 26.54
N CYS A 994 -10.75 24.26 25.24
CA CYS A 994 -10.00 25.22 24.44
C CYS A 994 -10.46 25.12 22.98
N CYS A 995 -10.97 26.22 22.42
CA CYS A 995 -11.46 26.26 21.05
C CYS A 995 -10.41 25.84 20.00
N VAL A 996 -9.12 26.02 20.29
CA VAL A 996 -8.02 25.56 19.43
C VAL A 996 -7.89 24.02 19.44
N ASP A 997 -8.07 23.35 20.58
CA ASP A 997 -7.98 21.88 20.67
C ASP A 997 -9.14 21.19 19.94
N THR A 998 -10.33 21.79 20.00
CA THR A 998 -11.51 21.33 19.23
C THR A 998 -11.35 21.64 17.73
N THR A 999 -10.80 22.80 17.36
CA THR A 999 -10.48 23.13 15.95
C THR A 999 -9.42 22.20 15.37
N LEU A 1000 -8.39 21.85 16.14
CA LEU A 1000 -7.39 20.85 15.74
C LEU A 1000 -8.02 19.45 15.67
N GLY A 1001 -8.71 19.01 16.72
CA GLY A 1001 -9.39 17.70 16.75
C GLY A 1001 -8.42 16.53 16.52
N ILE A 1002 -8.71 15.71 15.50
CA ILE A 1002 -7.83 14.62 15.04
C ILE A 1002 -6.57 15.12 14.30
N ARG A 1003 -6.46 16.41 13.95
CA ARG A 1003 -5.37 16.96 13.12
C ARG A 1003 -4.07 17.14 13.89
N SER A 1004 -4.11 17.45 15.18
CA SER A 1004 -2.96 17.25 16.09
C SER A 1004 -2.83 15.74 16.41
N LYS A 1005 -1.60 15.21 16.39
CA LYS A 1005 -1.30 13.89 16.95
C LYS A 1005 -1.29 13.97 18.48
N MET A 1006 -0.55 14.94 19.02
CA MET A 1006 -0.23 15.06 20.44
C MET A 1006 -0.28 16.52 20.92
N ILE A 1007 -0.44 16.73 22.23
CA ILE A 1007 -0.57 18.04 22.87
C ILE A 1007 0.78 18.53 23.41
N LEU A 1008 1.00 19.84 23.44
CA LEU A 1008 2.20 20.47 24.03
C LEU A 1008 1.80 21.16 25.34
N LEU A 1009 1.96 20.49 26.49
CA LEU A 1009 1.42 20.94 27.78
C LEU A 1009 2.07 22.25 28.25
N GLY A 1010 3.38 22.41 28.09
CA GLY A 1010 4.09 23.66 28.40
C GLY A 1010 3.82 24.77 27.38
N GLY A 1011 3.19 24.40 26.26
CA GLY A 1011 2.71 25.29 25.21
C GLY A 1011 1.43 26.04 25.57
N TYR A 1012 0.68 25.61 26.58
CA TYR A 1012 -0.45 26.38 27.10
C TYR A 1012 -0.01 27.55 27.99
N LEU A 1013 -0.91 28.51 28.16
CA LEU A 1013 -0.96 29.55 29.17
C LEU A 1013 -2.30 29.38 29.91
N TRP A 1014 -2.27 29.46 31.24
CA TRP A 1014 -3.45 29.42 32.10
C TRP A 1014 -3.69 30.81 32.66
N GLU A 1015 -4.81 31.43 32.30
CA GLU A 1015 -5.09 32.85 32.57
C GLU A 1015 -6.60 33.04 32.74
N GLU A 1016 -7.04 33.72 33.81
CA GLU A 1016 -8.46 33.93 34.15
C GLU A 1016 -9.31 32.63 34.19
N GLY A 1017 -8.69 31.50 34.53
CA GLY A 1017 -9.34 30.18 34.53
C GLY A 1017 -9.57 29.56 33.15
N LYS A 1018 -9.07 30.21 32.08
CA LYS A 1018 -9.18 29.81 30.68
C LYS A 1018 -7.83 29.32 30.14
N LEU A 1019 -7.89 28.47 29.12
CA LEU A 1019 -6.72 27.83 28.53
C LEU A 1019 -6.41 28.42 27.15
N TYR A 1020 -5.22 29.00 27.00
CA TYR A 1020 -4.74 29.60 25.74
C TYR A 1020 -3.45 28.92 25.27
N TYR A 1021 -3.19 28.87 23.97
CA TYR A 1021 -1.90 28.48 23.41
C TYR A 1021 -0.96 29.67 23.28
N LYS A 1022 0.27 29.50 23.77
CA LYS A 1022 1.39 30.43 23.58
C LYS A 1022 1.78 30.45 22.09
N VAL A 1023 2.25 31.61 21.62
CA VAL A 1023 2.78 31.79 20.25
C VAL A 1023 3.84 30.74 19.90
N ASP A 1024 4.75 30.43 20.83
CA ASP A 1024 5.77 29.38 20.65
C ASP A 1024 5.18 27.98 20.41
N ALA A 1025 4.01 27.67 20.97
CA ALA A 1025 3.31 26.40 20.75
C ALA A 1025 2.68 26.33 19.36
N LEU A 1026 2.02 27.41 18.93
CA LEU A 1026 1.49 27.53 17.57
C LEU A 1026 2.62 27.39 16.53
N LYS A 1027 3.77 28.05 16.78
CA LYS A 1027 5.01 27.87 16.01
C LYS A 1027 5.55 26.43 16.05
N SER A 1028 5.39 25.71 17.16
CA SER A 1028 5.83 24.31 17.32
C SER A 1028 5.00 23.32 16.50
N PHE A 1029 3.68 23.53 16.40
CA PHE A 1029 2.80 22.75 15.53
C PHE A 1029 2.89 23.18 14.04
N GLY A 1030 3.62 24.26 13.74
CA GLY A 1030 3.66 24.84 12.39
C GLY A 1030 2.35 25.49 11.96
N ILE A 1031 1.53 25.90 12.92
CA ILE A 1031 0.28 26.65 12.71
C ILE A 1031 0.64 28.06 12.26
N LEU A 1032 -0.10 28.57 11.28
CA LEU A 1032 0.14 29.84 10.63
C LEU A 1032 -1.11 30.72 10.70
N LYS A 1033 -0.88 32.03 10.62
CA LYS A 1033 -1.89 33.07 10.50
C LYS A 1033 -2.06 33.40 9.02
N MET A 1034 -3.30 33.44 8.54
CA MET A 1034 -3.63 33.98 7.22
C MET A 1034 -4.51 35.22 7.39
N VAL A 1035 -4.27 36.25 6.58
CA VAL A 1035 -5.08 37.47 6.55
C VAL A 1035 -5.59 37.70 5.12
N GLU A 1036 -6.90 37.84 4.94
CA GLU A 1036 -7.51 38.18 3.64
C GLU A 1036 -7.53 39.70 3.38
N LYS A 1037 -8.00 40.11 2.18
CA LYS A 1037 -7.93 41.51 1.71
C LYS A 1037 -8.84 42.47 2.49
N ASP A 1038 -9.84 41.92 3.17
CA ASP A 1038 -10.76 42.55 4.13
C ASP A 1038 -10.17 42.71 5.54
N GLY A 1039 -9.03 42.08 5.81
CA GLY A 1039 -8.41 42.02 7.12
C GLY A 1039 -8.88 40.85 7.99
N THR A 1040 -9.75 39.95 7.50
CA THR A 1040 -10.21 38.81 8.28
C THR A 1040 -9.08 37.80 8.51
N GLU A 1041 -8.91 37.37 9.76
CA GLU A 1041 -7.84 36.49 10.19
C GLU A 1041 -8.30 35.03 10.27
N PHE A 1042 -7.46 34.11 9.80
CA PHE A 1042 -7.75 32.68 9.67
C PHE A 1042 -6.65 31.80 10.26
N PHE A 1043 -7.08 30.72 10.91
CA PHE A 1043 -6.23 29.72 11.53
C PHE A 1043 -5.88 28.64 10.52
N VAL A 1044 -4.59 28.51 10.22
CA VAL A 1044 -4.09 27.69 9.11
C VAL A 1044 -3.18 26.58 9.63
N ILE A 1045 -3.47 25.35 9.23
CA ILE A 1045 -2.57 24.21 9.42
C ILE A 1045 -1.98 23.79 8.07
N ARG A 1046 -0.81 23.16 8.11
CA ARG A 1046 -0.26 22.43 6.96
C ARG A 1046 -0.77 20.99 6.99
N THR A 1047 -1.44 20.56 5.93
CA THR A 1047 -1.91 19.17 5.83
C THR A 1047 -0.76 18.17 5.65
N VAL A 1048 -0.49 17.41 6.72
CA VAL A 1048 0.36 16.23 6.68
C VAL A 1048 -0.40 15.11 5.98
N HIS A 1049 0.15 14.67 4.85
CA HIS A 1049 -0.26 13.48 4.12
C HIS A 1049 0.76 12.36 4.40
N TRP A 1050 0.50 11.10 4.00
CA TRP A 1050 1.36 9.95 4.29
C TRP A 1050 2.73 10.18 3.70
N ILE A 1051 2.78 10.31 2.38
CA ILE A 1051 4.04 10.33 1.64
C ILE A 1051 4.27 11.68 0.97
N ARG A 1052 3.22 12.26 0.38
CA ARG A 1052 3.30 13.32 -0.63
C ARG A 1052 3.10 14.72 -0.01
N VAL A 1053 4.15 15.54 0.03
CA VAL A 1053 4.11 16.91 0.61
C VAL A 1053 3.63 17.94 -0.42
N PRO A 1054 2.52 18.66 -0.26
CA PRO A 1054 2.13 19.70 -1.23
C PRO A 1054 3.12 20.87 -1.40
N ARG A 1055 2.92 21.71 -2.43
CA ARG A 1055 3.45 23.10 -2.43
C ARG A 1055 2.47 24.07 -1.77
N HIS A 1056 1.17 23.77 -1.85
CA HIS A 1056 0.07 24.53 -1.26
C HIS A 1056 -0.80 23.57 -0.42
N ASP A 1057 -0.25 23.19 0.74
CA ASP A 1057 -0.82 22.30 1.77
C ASP A 1057 -1.56 23.07 2.87
N LEU A 1058 -1.54 24.40 2.78
CA LEU A 1058 -2.08 25.28 3.79
C LEU A 1058 -3.60 25.34 3.65
N LEU A 1059 -4.26 24.86 4.69
CA LEU A 1059 -5.71 24.78 4.80
C LEU A 1059 -6.16 25.62 5.99
N VAL A 1060 -7.09 26.53 5.70
CA VAL A 1060 -7.89 27.23 6.70
C VAL A 1060 -8.81 26.19 7.31
N ILE A 1061 -8.69 26.01 8.64
CA ILE A 1061 -9.54 25.10 9.42
C ILE A 1061 -10.40 25.83 10.46
N GLY A 1062 -10.08 27.10 10.74
CA GLY A 1062 -10.88 27.97 11.60
C GLY A 1062 -10.72 29.46 11.28
N GLN A 1063 -11.69 30.27 11.70
CA GLN A 1063 -11.64 31.73 11.69
C GLN A 1063 -11.15 32.23 13.05
N VAL A 1064 -10.34 33.30 13.06
CA VAL A 1064 -9.80 33.89 14.30
C VAL A 1064 -10.61 35.12 14.67
N ILE A 1065 -11.17 35.13 15.88
CA ILE A 1065 -12.03 36.20 16.39
C ILE A 1065 -11.48 36.66 17.74
N GLY A 1066 -10.73 37.76 17.73
CA GLY A 1066 -9.90 38.15 18.88
C GLY A 1066 -8.91 37.04 19.21
N ASN A 1067 -8.91 36.56 20.46
CA ASN A 1067 -8.07 35.45 20.90
C ASN A 1067 -8.72 34.07 20.66
N ARG A 1068 -9.91 33.96 20.06
CA ARG A 1068 -10.59 32.67 19.85
C ARG A 1068 -10.43 32.16 18.43
N VAL A 1069 -10.65 30.85 18.26
CA VAL A 1069 -10.64 30.16 16.95
C VAL A 1069 -11.91 29.33 16.81
N GLU A 1070 -12.73 29.67 15.82
CA GLU A 1070 -13.97 28.96 15.52
C GLU A 1070 -13.78 28.01 14.33
N PRO A 1071 -14.14 26.72 14.42
CA PRO A 1071 -14.05 25.79 13.30
C PRO A 1071 -14.87 26.26 12.09
N CYS A 1072 -14.29 26.17 10.89
CA CYS A 1072 -14.97 26.59 9.66
C CYS A 1072 -14.85 25.54 8.53
N ARG A 1073 -15.55 25.75 7.41
CA ARG A 1073 -15.44 24.86 6.25
C ARG A 1073 -14.03 24.92 5.67
N GLU A 1074 -13.37 23.76 5.60
CA GLU A 1074 -12.00 23.63 5.15
C GLU A 1074 -11.79 24.21 3.74
N ARG A 1075 -10.88 25.19 3.60
CA ARG A 1075 -10.53 25.81 2.31
C ARG A 1075 -9.04 26.13 2.17
N LEU A 1076 -8.56 26.17 0.93
CA LEU A 1076 -7.18 26.55 0.61
C LEU A 1076 -6.88 28.02 0.98
N CYS A 1077 -5.64 28.30 1.38
CA CYS A 1077 -5.23 29.64 1.81
C CYS A 1077 -5.07 30.65 0.66
N THR A 1078 -6.06 31.54 0.52
CA THR A 1078 -6.12 32.70 -0.40
C THR A 1078 -5.35 33.94 0.07
N GLY A 1079 -5.10 34.07 1.37
CA GLY A 1079 -4.60 35.31 1.99
C GLY A 1079 -3.09 35.38 2.22
N ARG A 1080 -2.61 36.52 2.73
CA ARG A 1080 -1.20 36.70 3.12
C ARG A 1080 -0.92 35.88 4.38
N ILE A 1081 0.16 35.10 4.35
CA ILE A 1081 0.55 34.20 5.45
C ILE A 1081 1.63 34.84 6.32
N CYS A 1082 1.45 34.76 7.64
CA CYS A 1082 2.41 35.15 8.67
C CYS A 1082 2.36 34.14 9.85
N LEU A 1083 3.07 34.44 10.94
CA LEU A 1083 2.90 33.73 12.23
C LEU A 1083 1.91 34.50 13.10
N PHE A 1084 1.35 33.83 14.11
CA PHE A 1084 0.58 34.49 15.15
C PHE A 1084 1.49 35.31 16.07
N ASP A 1085 1.04 36.53 16.37
CA ASP A 1085 1.65 37.51 17.27
C ASP A 1085 0.94 37.58 18.64
N GLN A 1086 -0.11 36.78 18.84
CA GLN A 1086 -0.97 36.76 20.03
C GLN A 1086 -1.27 35.32 20.49
N PHE A 1087 -1.77 35.17 21.72
CA PHE A 1087 -2.24 33.88 22.25
C PHE A 1087 -3.64 33.52 21.73
N LEU A 1088 -3.93 32.22 21.59
CA LEU A 1088 -5.21 31.74 21.06
C LEU A 1088 -5.85 30.63 21.92
N GLY A 1089 -7.13 30.73 22.26
CA GLY A 1089 -7.84 29.74 23.09
C GLY A 1089 -9.08 30.30 23.79
N GLY A 1090 -9.40 29.75 24.97
CA GLY A 1090 -10.65 29.99 25.68
C GLY A 1090 -11.84 29.21 25.11
N ASP A 1091 -12.99 29.33 25.78
CA ASP A 1091 -14.20 28.55 25.50
C ASP A 1091 -14.98 29.02 24.26
N LEU A 1092 -15.70 28.09 23.63
CA LEU A 1092 -16.57 28.37 22.49
C LEU A 1092 -17.86 29.11 22.90
N ASN A 1093 -18.40 28.86 24.11
CA ASN A 1093 -19.79 29.20 24.44
C ASN A 1093 -20.04 30.61 25.01
N GLN A 1094 -19.04 31.50 25.10
CA GLN A 1094 -19.22 32.85 25.63
C GLN A 1094 -19.29 33.92 24.53
N SER A 1095 -20.50 34.30 24.10
CA SER A 1095 -20.73 35.62 23.51
C SER A 1095 -20.44 36.72 24.55
N ASN A 1096 -19.88 37.85 24.10
CA ASN A 1096 -19.62 39.08 24.86
C ASN A 1096 -18.57 39.02 25.99
N THR A 1097 -17.39 39.59 25.72
CA THR A 1097 -16.61 40.44 26.64
C THR A 1097 -15.52 41.18 25.83
N PRO A 1098 -15.05 42.38 26.25
CA PRO A 1098 -14.41 43.34 25.33
C PRO A 1098 -12.92 43.08 25.04
N ARG A 1099 -12.41 43.78 24.00
CA ARG A 1099 -11.00 43.73 23.56
C ARG A 1099 -10.06 44.42 24.56
N ASN A 1100 -9.12 43.68 25.14
CA ASN A 1100 -7.87 44.27 25.64
C ASN A 1100 -6.90 44.53 24.48
N ARG A 1101 -6.29 45.72 24.45
CA ARG A 1101 -5.28 46.11 23.46
C ARG A 1101 -3.92 45.53 23.85
N ILE A 1102 -3.25 44.86 22.90
CA ILE A 1102 -1.78 44.74 22.90
C ILE A 1102 -1.27 45.47 21.65
N ILE A 1103 -0.22 46.28 21.82
CA ILE A 1103 0.20 47.30 20.86
C ILE A 1103 0.99 46.65 19.71
N ARG A 1104 0.55 46.88 18.46
CA ARG A 1104 1.25 46.43 17.25
C ARG A 1104 1.97 47.60 16.60
N VAL A 1105 3.30 47.55 16.59
CA VAL A 1105 4.15 48.54 15.88
C VAL A 1105 4.32 48.09 14.43
N ASP A 1106 3.76 48.84 13.46
CA ASP A 1106 3.78 48.50 12.02
C ASP A 1106 4.81 49.37 11.26
N ASN A 1107 6.00 48.83 11.01
CA ASN A 1107 7.03 49.52 10.22
C ASN A 1107 6.80 49.33 8.71
N ARG A 1108 6.53 50.41 7.99
CA ARG A 1108 6.47 50.45 6.52
C ARG A 1108 7.27 51.62 5.94
N VAL A 1109 7.91 51.38 4.81
CA VAL A 1109 8.49 52.41 3.93
C VAL A 1109 7.69 52.43 2.61
N ALA A 1110 7.58 53.59 1.98
CA ALA A 1110 6.69 53.84 0.84
C ALA A 1110 7.39 53.82 -0.54
N ALA A 1111 6.61 53.82 -1.62
CA ALA A 1111 7.09 53.77 -3.01
C ALA A 1111 7.16 55.16 -3.68
N GLY A 1112 7.94 55.26 -4.77
CA GLY A 1112 8.08 56.44 -5.63
C GLY A 1112 7.04 56.53 -6.78
N PRO A 1113 7.03 57.64 -7.54
CA PRO A 1113 5.91 58.03 -8.42
C PRO A 1113 6.03 57.62 -9.91
N GLN A 1114 4.93 57.80 -10.65
CA GLN A 1114 4.82 57.64 -12.12
C GLN A 1114 4.72 58.98 -12.87
N PRO A 1115 5.19 59.01 -14.13
CA PRO A 1115 4.60 59.77 -15.25
C PRO A 1115 4.39 58.85 -16.50
N LEU A 1116 3.68 59.19 -17.58
CA LEU A 1116 2.56 60.13 -17.86
C LEU A 1116 1.74 59.52 -19.04
N SER A 1117 0.62 60.13 -19.46
CA SER A 1117 -0.23 59.64 -20.57
C SER A 1117 -0.20 60.54 -21.81
N VAL A 1118 -0.41 59.93 -23.00
CA VAL A 1118 -0.60 60.63 -24.30
C VAL A 1118 -1.71 59.93 -25.11
N LEU A 1119 -2.49 60.72 -25.86
CA LEU A 1119 -3.66 60.38 -26.71
C LEU A 1119 -3.32 60.70 -28.20
N PRO A 1120 -4.10 60.35 -29.28
CA PRO A 1120 -5.58 60.41 -29.32
C PRO A 1120 -6.40 59.44 -30.25
N SER A 1121 -7.71 59.37 -29.96
CA SER A 1121 -8.90 59.43 -30.86
C SER A 1121 -8.93 58.81 -32.28
N TYR A 1122 -10.05 58.13 -32.61
CA TYR A 1122 -10.87 58.44 -33.81
C TYR A 1122 -12.35 58.04 -33.64
N LYS A 1123 -13.24 58.44 -34.58
CA LYS A 1123 -14.71 58.55 -34.42
C LYS A 1123 -15.59 57.42 -35.03
N ILE A 1124 -16.85 57.42 -34.62
CA ILE A 1124 -18.01 56.57 -35.03
C ILE A 1124 -18.65 57.10 -36.34
N PRO A 1125 -19.40 56.26 -37.10
CA PRO A 1125 -20.76 56.68 -37.49
C PRO A 1125 -21.86 55.58 -37.35
N THR A 1126 -23.14 55.98 -37.41
CA THR A 1126 -24.33 55.19 -37.01
C THR A 1126 -25.51 55.30 -37.99
N THR A 1127 -26.25 54.22 -38.22
CA THR A 1127 -27.67 54.17 -38.70
C THR A 1127 -28.28 52.80 -38.29
N THR A 1128 -29.45 52.62 -37.65
CA THR A 1128 -30.87 52.92 -38.02
C THR A 1128 -31.36 52.22 -39.30
N ALA A 1129 -32.59 51.67 -39.43
CA ALA A 1129 -33.66 51.28 -38.48
C ALA A 1129 -34.75 50.40 -39.19
N SER A 1130 -35.81 49.97 -38.46
CA SER A 1130 -37.14 49.56 -38.99
C SER A 1130 -37.30 48.18 -39.69
N LYS A 1131 -38.51 47.63 -39.99
CA LYS A 1131 -39.65 47.19 -39.12
C LYS A 1131 -40.69 46.33 -39.91
N ALA A 1132 -41.05 45.15 -39.38
CA ALA A 1132 -42.35 44.42 -39.50
C ALA A 1132 -42.90 43.73 -40.81
N LYS A 1133 -43.70 42.68 -40.55
CA LYS A 1133 -44.97 42.20 -41.19
C LYS A 1133 -45.03 41.12 -42.32
N THR A 1134 -45.37 39.89 -41.90
CA THR A 1134 -46.50 39.01 -42.34
C THR A 1134 -46.74 38.60 -43.82
N ARG A 1135 -46.81 37.28 -44.09
CA ARG A 1135 -48.07 36.50 -44.34
C ARG A 1135 -47.85 34.99 -44.57
N HIS A 1136 -48.92 34.19 -44.40
CA HIS A 1136 -49.13 32.81 -44.88
C HIS A 1136 -50.48 32.77 -45.63
N PRO A 1137 -50.66 31.94 -46.67
CA PRO A 1137 -51.34 30.62 -46.58
C PRO A 1137 -50.37 29.45 -46.97
N ALA A 1138 -50.64 28.13 -46.92
CA ALA A 1138 -51.81 27.23 -47.11
C ALA A 1138 -52.16 26.96 -48.60
N ARG A 1139 -52.54 25.76 -49.10
CA ARG A 1139 -52.76 24.38 -48.56
C ARG A 1139 -52.89 23.38 -49.76
N ILE A 1140 -53.20 22.07 -49.52
CA ILE A 1140 -53.88 21.11 -50.46
C ILE A 1140 -53.00 20.56 -51.64
N ASN A 1141 -53.06 19.29 -52.11
CA ASN A 1141 -53.58 17.98 -51.61
C ASN A 1141 -53.08 16.79 -52.51
N ARG A 1142 -52.97 15.57 -51.94
CA ARG A 1142 -53.32 14.23 -52.55
C ARG A 1142 -52.60 13.79 -53.87
N GLN A 1143 -52.63 12.54 -54.37
CA GLN A 1143 -53.15 11.25 -53.87
C GLN A 1143 -52.30 10.02 -54.33
N SER A 1144 -52.69 8.85 -53.83
CA SER A 1144 -52.22 7.46 -54.04
C SER A 1144 -52.07 6.89 -55.47
N SER A 1145 -51.12 5.97 -55.67
CA SER A 1145 -51.28 4.56 -56.14
C SER A 1145 -49.90 3.84 -56.11
N TYR A 1146 -49.76 2.59 -55.61
CA TYR A 1146 -49.84 1.30 -56.35
C TYR A 1146 -49.09 1.30 -57.70
N GLN A 1147 -48.23 0.33 -58.07
CA GLN A 1147 -48.15 -1.09 -57.69
C GLN A 1147 -46.77 -1.70 -58.06
N LYS A 1148 -46.27 -2.72 -57.34
CA LYS A 1148 -45.17 -3.66 -57.70
C LYS A 1148 -43.76 -3.03 -57.90
N HIS A 1149 -42.65 -3.68 -57.53
CA HIS A 1149 -42.42 -5.02 -56.99
C HIS A 1149 -41.69 -4.98 -55.64
#